data_AF-A0A960D739-F1
#
_entry.id   AF-A0A960D739-F1
#
_cell.length_a   1.000
_cell.length_b   1.000
_cell.length_c   1.000
_cell.angle_alpha   90.00
_cell.angle_beta   90.00
_cell.angle_gamma   90.00
#
_symmetry.space_group_name_H-M   'P 1'
#
loop_
_entity.id
_entity.type
_entity.pdbx_description
1 polymer ?
#
loop_
_entity_poly.entity_id
_entity_poly.type
_entity_poly.pdbx_seq_one_letter_code
_entity_poly.pdbx_strand_id
1 'polypeptide(L)'
;MPPTVTATEPVTTGVHALPGETDYHALNAMLNLYDADGKIQFDKDREAANQYFLQHVNQNTVFFHNQDEKLDYLVQKNYYEREVLDQYSRNFVKSLLDRAYAKKFRFPTFLGAFKYYTSYTLKTFDGKRYLERFEDRVVMVALTLASGDTALAEKLVDEIIDGRFQPATPTFLNSGKKQRGEPVSCFPAGTPVDTPDGPRAIETLQVGDRVLSHDGSFSVIESVVENPNDQGLIRISHFGHREPILCTPEHPILVWTTRDVQTLIEGDGADPFNGFVWLAAQDIQPSDFIVTAAPLEGRERRVHDLMDYVGSGTYEEFDGLICKVNTDLKHRNKQRHRMKFVAVNRYVEESYDLGLILGWYVAEGHISKRLGPDGQKLPNGIHFTIGSHELEYQHELAAAFKRVFAADLAVHQSVSDHSVRMVCNSKIVASLFLSMVGTGYHLKRLSHEVLTADEEFQRGLLAGLFRGDGCSTTGGMVLDLVNPELIDQVQLLLRRLGVVSRVRQYVNRAGNVTGQVFVPGLPGHNEDFIFDVGKNLHNYVGQKGASRTTSQVVHGRHVYGIRELKRTSEVPQKVYNLHVEGTHTYTIRGTVVHNCFLLRIEDNMESIGRSINSALQLSKRGGGVALLLTNIREHGAPIKNIENQSSGVIPIMKLLEDSFSYANQLGARQGAGAVYLHAHHPDIYRFLDTKRENA
;
A
#
# COMPACT_ATOMS: atom_id res chain seq x y z
N MET A 1 -34.56 -8.66 31.00
CA MET A 1 -33.34 -8.83 31.83
C MET A 1 -32.46 -9.85 31.13
N PRO A 2 -31.28 -9.46 30.64
CA PRO A 2 -30.35 -10.41 30.03
C PRO A 2 -29.70 -11.28 31.12
N PRO A 3 -29.34 -12.54 30.81
CA PRO A 3 -28.68 -13.40 31.77
C PRO A 3 -27.23 -12.93 32.01
N THR A 4 -26.87 -12.83 33.28
CA THR A 4 -25.52 -12.55 33.76
C THR A 4 -24.59 -13.67 33.34
N VAL A 5 -23.59 -13.37 32.50
CA VAL A 5 -22.46 -14.28 32.23
C VAL A 5 -21.47 -14.10 33.37
N THR A 6 -21.45 -15.05 34.29
CA THR A 6 -20.39 -15.21 35.29
C THR A 6 -19.09 -15.55 34.59
N ALA A 7 -18.01 -14.87 34.99
CA ALA A 7 -16.65 -15.16 34.56
C ALA A 7 -16.35 -16.65 34.78
N THR A 8 -15.89 -17.32 33.73
CA THR A 8 -15.30 -18.66 33.82
C THR A 8 -14.04 -18.58 34.65
N GLU A 9 -14.03 -19.28 35.79
CA GLU A 9 -12.81 -19.54 36.56
C GLU A 9 -11.76 -20.22 35.66
N PRO A 10 -10.45 -19.92 35.85
CA PRO A 10 -9.39 -20.67 35.20
C PRO A 10 -9.49 -22.14 35.61
N VAL A 11 -9.41 -23.03 34.62
CA VAL A 11 -9.28 -24.47 34.86
C VAL A 11 -8.02 -24.67 35.69
N THR A 12 -8.21 -24.91 36.99
CA THR A 12 -7.17 -25.43 37.87
C THR A 12 -6.79 -26.80 37.35
N THR A 13 -5.57 -26.94 36.83
CA THR A 13 -4.96 -28.22 36.49
C THR A 13 -4.58 -28.94 37.78
N GLY A 14 -5.58 -29.49 38.47
CA GLY A 14 -5.38 -30.53 39.46
C GLY A 14 -5.22 -31.87 38.74
N VAL A 15 -4.05 -32.12 38.15
CA VAL A 15 -3.68 -33.48 37.72
C VAL A 15 -2.91 -34.10 38.88
N HIS A 16 -3.58 -34.98 39.64
CA HIS A 16 -2.95 -35.77 40.68
C HIS A 16 -1.86 -36.65 40.06
N ALA A 17 -0.59 -36.38 40.37
CA ALA A 17 0.50 -37.32 40.15
C ALA A 17 0.20 -38.62 40.91
N LEU A 18 0.42 -39.77 40.26
CA LEU A 18 0.36 -41.07 40.93
C LEU A 18 1.43 -41.11 42.04
N PRO A 19 1.20 -41.82 43.17
CA PRO A 19 2.16 -41.87 44.27
C PRO A 19 3.50 -42.44 43.79
N GLY A 20 4.52 -41.58 43.65
CA GLY A 20 5.89 -41.95 43.23
C GLY A 20 6.35 -41.39 41.88
N GLU A 21 5.50 -40.72 41.09
CA GLU A 21 5.90 -40.10 39.81
C GLU A 21 6.21 -38.60 39.98
N THR A 22 7.30 -38.13 39.37
CA THR A 22 7.75 -36.74 39.45
C THR A 22 6.97 -35.87 38.44
N ASP A 23 6.38 -34.77 38.91
CA ASP A 23 5.64 -33.81 38.09
C ASP A 23 6.55 -33.15 37.04
N TYR A 24 6.12 -33.10 35.77
CA TYR A 24 6.90 -32.50 34.68
C TYR A 24 7.13 -31.00 34.87
N HIS A 25 6.24 -30.30 35.60
CA HIS A 25 6.47 -28.90 35.99
C HIS A 25 7.62 -28.79 37.00
N ALA A 26 7.71 -29.72 37.94
CA ALA A 26 8.80 -29.75 38.92
C ALA A 26 10.14 -30.09 38.25
N LEU A 27 10.15 -31.04 37.31
CA LEU A 27 11.36 -31.41 36.54
C LEU A 27 11.86 -30.25 35.66
N ASN A 28 10.95 -29.55 34.97
CA ASN A 28 11.30 -28.36 34.21
C ASN A 28 11.80 -27.22 35.11
N ALA A 29 11.28 -27.09 36.33
CA ALA A 29 11.78 -26.09 37.29
C ALA A 29 13.22 -26.39 37.76
N MET A 30 13.68 -27.64 37.70
CA MET A 30 15.06 -28.02 38.05
C MET A 30 16.10 -27.53 37.03
N LEU A 31 15.70 -27.13 35.82
CA LEU A 31 16.59 -26.45 34.86
C LEU A 31 17.08 -25.09 35.37
N ASN A 32 16.31 -24.44 36.22
CA ASN A 32 16.68 -23.16 36.83
C ASN A 32 17.65 -23.34 38.02
N LEU A 33 18.04 -24.57 38.33
CA LEU A 33 18.95 -24.91 39.42
C LEU A 33 20.20 -25.59 38.84
N TYR A 34 21.37 -25.04 39.15
CA TYR A 34 22.62 -25.72 38.86
C TYR A 34 22.75 -26.99 39.71
N ASP A 35 23.34 -28.03 39.15
CA ASP A 35 23.74 -29.21 39.92
C ASP A 35 24.90 -28.89 40.89
N ALA A 36 25.32 -29.89 41.65
CA ALA A 36 26.42 -29.77 42.61
C ALA A 36 27.75 -29.34 41.97
N ASP A 37 27.90 -29.48 40.65
CA ASP A 37 29.09 -29.12 39.87
C ASP A 37 28.93 -27.76 39.15
N GLY A 38 27.83 -27.02 39.40
CA GLY A 38 27.58 -25.74 38.76
C GLY A 38 27.13 -25.83 37.31
N LYS A 39 26.65 -27.00 36.85
CA LYS A 39 26.20 -27.25 35.47
C LYS A 39 24.68 -27.29 35.38
N ILE A 40 24.18 -26.91 34.20
CA ILE A 40 22.75 -26.97 33.87
C ILE A 40 22.36 -28.44 33.69
N GLN A 41 21.23 -28.82 34.28
CA GLN A 41 20.76 -30.20 34.32
C GLN A 41 19.95 -30.57 33.05
N PHE A 42 20.59 -30.58 31.88
CA PHE A 42 19.92 -30.89 30.58
C PHE A 42 19.16 -32.22 30.56
N ASP A 43 19.65 -33.21 31.30
CA ASP A 43 18.96 -34.50 31.42
C ASP A 43 17.57 -34.35 32.07
N LYS A 44 17.38 -33.34 32.93
CA LYS A 44 16.10 -33.03 33.57
C LYS A 44 15.10 -32.39 32.62
N ASP A 45 15.54 -31.61 31.63
CA ASP A 45 14.66 -31.09 30.57
C ASP A 45 14.13 -32.21 29.68
N ARG A 46 15.02 -33.14 29.32
CA ARG A 46 14.65 -34.32 28.55
C ARG A 46 13.70 -35.23 29.35
N GLU A 47 13.92 -35.35 30.66
CA GLU A 47 13.02 -36.08 31.57
C GLU A 47 11.67 -35.36 31.72
N ALA A 48 11.66 -34.03 31.81
CA ALA A 48 10.44 -33.21 31.85
C ALA A 48 9.63 -33.34 30.54
N ALA A 49 10.29 -33.31 29.38
CA ALA A 49 9.66 -33.57 28.09
C ALA A 49 9.03 -34.96 28.07
N ASN A 50 9.75 -35.99 28.52
CA ASN A 50 9.22 -37.35 28.59
C ASN A 50 8.00 -37.46 29.51
N GLN A 51 8.06 -36.89 30.72
CA GLN A 51 6.95 -36.89 31.66
C GLN A 51 5.74 -36.08 31.15
N TYR A 52 5.96 -34.96 30.46
CA TYR A 52 4.88 -34.21 29.80
C TYR A 52 4.15 -35.06 28.76
N PHE A 53 4.88 -35.89 28.01
CA PHE A 53 4.25 -36.82 27.09
C PHE A 53 3.44 -37.91 27.80
N LEU A 54 3.98 -38.53 28.85
CA LEU A 54 3.31 -39.60 29.60
C LEU A 54 2.07 -39.11 30.36
N GLN A 55 2.19 -37.96 31.02
CA GLN A 55 1.18 -37.44 31.93
C GLN A 55 0.13 -36.58 31.21
N HIS A 56 0.48 -35.92 30.10
CA HIS A 56 -0.41 -34.96 29.42
C HIS A 56 -0.67 -35.29 27.95
N VAL A 57 0.35 -35.33 27.10
CA VAL A 57 0.16 -35.43 25.64
C VAL A 57 -0.52 -36.75 25.26
N ASN A 58 0.00 -37.89 25.74
CA ASN A 58 -0.51 -39.21 25.38
C ASN A 58 -1.95 -39.42 25.88
N GLN A 59 -2.28 -38.87 27.05
CA GLN A 59 -3.63 -38.99 27.64
C GLN A 59 -4.67 -38.13 26.91
N ASN A 60 -4.24 -36.99 26.35
CA ASN A 60 -5.11 -36.04 25.68
C ASN A 60 -5.10 -36.15 24.14
N THR A 61 -4.31 -37.05 23.57
CA THR A 61 -4.30 -37.31 22.12
C THR A 61 -5.41 -38.29 21.74
N VAL A 62 -6.19 -37.97 20.72
CA VAL A 62 -7.24 -38.85 20.20
C VAL A 62 -6.61 -40.09 19.55
N PHE A 63 -7.12 -41.25 19.92
CA PHE A 63 -6.72 -42.52 19.34
C PHE A 63 -7.50 -42.78 18.03
N PHE A 64 -6.79 -43.24 17.01
CA PHE A 64 -7.33 -43.73 15.74
C PHE A 64 -6.73 -45.11 15.46
N HIS A 65 -7.52 -46.05 14.95
CA HIS A 65 -7.10 -47.43 14.71
C HIS A 65 -6.14 -47.53 13.52
N ASN A 66 -6.26 -46.63 12.55
CA ASN A 66 -5.36 -46.55 11.40
C ASN A 66 -5.34 -45.14 10.78
N GLN A 67 -4.38 -44.91 9.87
CA GLN A 67 -4.21 -43.62 9.19
C GLN A 67 -5.43 -43.24 8.33
N ASP A 68 -6.15 -44.22 7.76
CA ASP A 68 -7.30 -43.95 6.91
C ASP A 68 -8.48 -43.41 7.72
N GLU A 69 -8.80 -44.06 8.85
CA GLU A 69 -9.81 -43.58 9.80
C GLU A 69 -9.48 -42.16 10.27
N LYS A 70 -8.21 -41.88 10.59
CA LYS A 70 -7.77 -40.55 11.03
C LYS A 70 -7.99 -39.50 9.95
N LEU A 71 -7.47 -39.71 8.75
CA LEU A 71 -7.58 -38.74 7.67
C LEU A 71 -9.03 -38.52 7.27
N ASP A 72 -9.84 -39.58 7.23
CA ASP A 72 -11.27 -39.48 6.92
C ASP A 72 -12.01 -38.70 8.00
N TYR A 73 -11.73 -38.97 9.28
CA TYR A 73 -12.29 -38.21 10.39
C TYR A 73 -11.92 -36.73 10.30
N LEU A 74 -10.66 -36.40 10.05
CA LEU A 74 -10.18 -35.01 9.98
C LEU A 74 -10.79 -34.25 8.81
N VAL A 75 -10.99 -34.89 7.66
CA VAL A 75 -11.67 -34.26 6.53
C VAL A 75 -13.17 -34.13 6.78
N GLN A 76 -13.85 -35.19 7.23
CA GLN A 76 -15.30 -35.20 7.47
C GLN A 76 -15.73 -34.21 8.55
N LYS A 77 -14.89 -33.99 9.56
CA LYS A 77 -15.16 -33.04 10.66
C LYS A 77 -14.63 -31.63 10.36
N ASN A 78 -14.21 -31.33 9.14
CA ASN A 78 -13.70 -30.02 8.73
C ASN A 78 -12.49 -29.54 9.56
N TYR A 79 -11.59 -30.47 9.88
CA TYR A 79 -10.28 -30.16 10.47
C TYR A 79 -9.23 -29.99 9.37
N TYR A 80 -9.23 -30.86 8.34
CA TYR A 80 -8.34 -30.80 7.18
C TYR A 80 -9.05 -30.33 5.90
N GLU A 81 -8.31 -29.61 5.07
CA GLU A 81 -8.70 -29.32 3.70
C GLU A 81 -8.63 -30.58 2.84
N ARG A 82 -9.78 -30.99 2.30
CA ARG A 82 -9.88 -32.11 1.37
C ARG A 82 -9.07 -31.84 0.11
N GLU A 83 -9.10 -30.59 -0.34
CA GLU A 83 -8.50 -30.11 -1.57
C GLU A 83 -6.97 -30.27 -1.60
N VAL A 84 -6.32 -30.22 -0.43
CA VAL A 84 -4.87 -30.48 -0.29
C VAL A 84 -4.58 -31.97 -0.41
N LEU A 85 -5.39 -32.81 0.24
CA LEU A 85 -5.17 -34.27 0.25
C LEU A 85 -5.50 -34.90 -1.10
N ASP A 86 -6.51 -34.42 -1.81
CA ASP A 86 -6.97 -34.95 -3.09
C ASP A 86 -5.94 -34.73 -4.22
N GLN A 87 -4.95 -33.86 -4.03
CA GLN A 87 -3.83 -33.67 -4.96
C GLN A 87 -2.85 -34.85 -4.97
N TYR A 88 -2.92 -35.74 -3.99
CA TYR A 88 -2.01 -36.85 -3.82
C TYR A 88 -2.77 -38.16 -3.76
N SER A 89 -2.14 -39.25 -4.24
CA SER A 89 -2.71 -40.56 -4.03
C SER A 89 -2.74 -40.88 -2.52
N ARG A 90 -3.81 -41.54 -2.06
CA ARG A 90 -3.94 -41.92 -0.65
C ARG A 90 -2.76 -42.76 -0.16
N ASN A 91 -2.23 -43.63 -1.02
CA ASN A 91 -1.05 -44.45 -0.72
C ASN A 91 0.20 -43.59 -0.52
N PHE A 92 0.38 -42.52 -1.29
CA PHE A 92 1.50 -41.59 -1.12
C PHE A 92 1.43 -40.82 0.20
N VAL A 93 0.24 -40.30 0.55
CA VAL A 93 0.05 -39.61 1.85
C VAL A 93 0.39 -40.54 3.01
N LYS A 94 -0.04 -41.80 2.95
CA LYS A 94 0.30 -42.83 3.94
C LYS A 94 1.80 -43.12 3.99
N SER A 95 2.46 -43.29 2.84
CA SER A 95 3.91 -43.50 2.82
C SER A 95 4.69 -42.30 3.36
N LEU A 96 4.17 -41.08 3.18
CA LEU A 96 4.79 -39.86 3.69
C LEU A 96 4.61 -39.74 5.22
N LEU A 97 3.44 -40.13 5.75
CA LEU A 97 3.24 -40.31 7.20
C LEU A 97 4.19 -41.36 7.76
N ASP A 98 4.29 -42.53 7.12
CA ASP A 98 5.21 -43.59 7.54
C ASP A 98 6.66 -43.13 7.53
N ARG A 99 7.07 -42.34 6.53
CA ARG A 99 8.39 -41.71 6.45
C ARG A 99 8.63 -40.77 7.64
N ALA A 100 7.68 -39.90 7.94
CA ALA A 100 7.77 -38.99 9.07
C ALA A 100 7.85 -39.75 10.41
N TYR A 101 7.01 -40.78 10.59
CA TYR A 101 7.02 -41.62 11.81
C TYR A 101 8.28 -42.48 11.94
N ALA A 102 8.91 -42.90 10.85
CA ALA A 102 10.15 -43.66 10.87
C ALA A 102 11.32 -42.89 11.51
N LYS A 103 11.27 -41.55 11.48
CA LYS A 103 12.25 -40.69 12.17
C LYS A 103 12.14 -40.77 13.70
N LYS A 104 11.02 -41.28 14.23
CA LYS A 104 10.74 -41.42 15.67
C LYS A 104 11.05 -40.12 16.43
N PHE A 105 10.58 -39.01 15.89
CA PHE A 105 10.93 -37.68 16.37
C PHE A 105 10.60 -37.55 17.86
N ARG A 106 11.53 -36.98 18.63
CA ARG A 106 11.33 -36.62 20.03
C ARG A 106 11.80 -35.20 20.21
N PHE A 107 10.97 -34.39 20.86
CA PHE A 107 11.37 -33.05 21.21
C PHE A 107 12.61 -33.13 22.12
N PRO A 108 13.69 -32.42 21.79
CA PRO A 108 14.90 -32.42 22.60
C PRO A 108 14.69 -31.72 23.95
N THR A 109 13.66 -30.87 24.03
CA THR A 109 13.38 -30.00 25.18
C THR A 109 11.90 -30.02 25.56
N PHE A 110 11.57 -29.86 26.85
CA PHE A 110 10.20 -29.72 27.32
C PHE A 110 9.51 -28.51 26.70
N LEU A 111 10.19 -27.35 26.65
CA LEU A 111 9.60 -26.13 26.11
C LEU A 111 9.20 -26.28 24.63
N GLY A 112 10.03 -26.93 23.82
CA GLY A 112 9.70 -27.27 22.43
C GLY A 112 8.44 -28.13 22.32
N ALA A 113 8.33 -29.18 23.15
CA ALA A 113 7.14 -30.03 23.20
C ALA A 113 5.90 -29.24 23.65
N PHE A 114 6.02 -28.51 24.75
CA PHE A 114 4.95 -27.70 25.31
C PHE A 114 4.46 -26.65 24.31
N LYS A 115 5.36 -25.90 23.66
CA LYS A 115 5.02 -24.87 22.66
C LYS A 115 4.31 -25.48 21.45
N TYR A 116 4.77 -26.62 20.95
CA TYR A 116 4.10 -27.33 19.86
C TYR A 116 2.66 -27.74 20.23
N TYR A 117 2.48 -28.45 21.34
CA TYR A 117 1.17 -28.96 21.75
C TYR A 117 0.22 -27.88 22.26
N THR A 118 0.74 -26.75 22.72
CA THR A 118 -0.11 -25.61 23.10
C THR A 118 -0.55 -24.80 21.88
N SER A 119 0.34 -24.55 20.91
CA SER A 119 0.13 -23.49 19.91
C SER A 119 0.01 -23.96 18.46
N TYR A 120 0.60 -25.10 18.08
CA TYR A 120 0.73 -25.50 16.68
C TYR A 120 -0.08 -26.75 16.32
N THR A 121 -0.13 -27.70 17.24
CA THR A 121 -0.86 -28.96 17.06
C THR A 121 -2.34 -28.70 16.74
N LEU A 122 -2.92 -29.49 15.86
CA LEU A 122 -4.36 -29.45 15.65
C LEU A 122 -5.09 -30.04 16.87
N LYS A 123 -6.17 -29.39 17.28
CA LYS A 123 -7.00 -29.76 18.42
C LYS A 123 -8.45 -29.92 18.00
N THR A 124 -9.22 -30.63 18.81
CA THR A 124 -10.67 -30.61 18.72
C THR A 124 -11.20 -29.18 18.87
N PHE A 125 -12.39 -28.88 18.30
CA PHE A 125 -12.94 -27.52 18.33
C PHE A 125 -13.19 -26.95 19.75
N ASP A 126 -13.35 -27.82 20.74
CA ASP A 126 -13.42 -27.44 22.15
C ASP A 126 -12.05 -27.24 22.82
N GLY A 127 -10.96 -27.42 22.07
CA GLY A 127 -9.57 -27.25 22.50
C GLY A 127 -9.03 -28.34 23.44
N LYS A 128 -9.84 -29.35 23.79
CA LYS A 128 -9.52 -30.29 24.88
C LYS A 128 -8.59 -31.42 24.47
N ARG A 129 -8.63 -31.87 23.21
CA ARG A 129 -7.87 -33.03 22.75
C ARG A 129 -7.01 -32.73 21.54
N TYR A 130 -5.86 -33.39 21.45
CA TYR A 130 -4.95 -33.30 20.32
C TYR A 130 -5.36 -34.29 19.22
N LEU A 131 -5.43 -33.81 17.99
CA LEU A 131 -5.76 -34.63 16.83
C LEU A 131 -4.51 -35.09 16.06
N GLU A 132 -3.36 -34.56 16.43
CA GLU A 132 -2.09 -34.74 15.73
C GLU A 132 -0.90 -34.90 16.66
N ARG A 133 0.14 -35.53 16.11
CA ARG A 133 1.52 -35.46 16.55
C ARG A 133 2.31 -34.52 15.64
N PHE A 134 3.53 -34.21 16.03
CA PHE A 134 4.42 -33.35 15.25
C PHE A 134 4.61 -33.86 13.83
N GLU A 135 4.79 -35.17 13.68
CA GLU A 135 4.97 -35.84 12.40
C GLU A 135 3.78 -35.61 11.45
N ASP A 136 2.54 -35.72 11.95
CA ASP A 136 1.34 -35.49 11.13
C ASP A 136 1.27 -34.04 10.62
N ARG A 137 1.63 -33.09 11.49
CA ARG A 137 1.60 -31.66 11.18
C ARG A 137 2.65 -31.29 10.14
N VAL A 138 3.86 -31.84 10.27
CA VAL A 138 4.90 -31.66 9.25
C VAL A 138 4.44 -32.21 7.91
N VAL A 139 3.82 -33.41 7.90
CA VAL A 139 3.32 -34.00 6.66
C VAL A 139 2.26 -33.13 6.01
N MET A 140 1.28 -32.62 6.76
CA MET A 140 0.29 -31.73 6.15
C MET A 140 0.88 -30.42 5.65
N VAL A 141 1.81 -29.81 6.38
CA VAL A 141 2.50 -28.60 5.93
C VAL A 141 3.26 -28.87 4.63
N ALA A 142 4.00 -29.99 4.57
CA ALA A 142 4.74 -30.38 3.37
C ALA A 142 3.82 -30.66 2.18
N LEU A 143 2.69 -31.37 2.39
CA LEU A 143 1.71 -31.63 1.33
C LEU A 143 1.07 -30.33 0.80
N THR A 144 0.76 -29.38 1.69
CA THR A 144 0.23 -28.06 1.29
C THR A 144 1.25 -27.27 0.50
N LEU A 145 2.50 -27.20 0.96
CA LEU A 145 3.56 -26.42 0.32
C LEU A 145 4.02 -27.02 -1.01
N ALA A 146 3.98 -28.35 -1.14
CA ALA A 146 4.42 -29.05 -2.34
C ALA A 146 3.35 -29.09 -3.45
N SER A 147 2.09 -28.76 -3.14
CA SER A 147 1.02 -28.55 -4.14
C SER A 147 0.91 -29.63 -5.23
N GLY A 148 0.98 -30.90 -4.84
CA GLY A 148 0.91 -32.07 -5.73
C GLY A 148 2.27 -32.67 -6.12
N ASP A 149 3.38 -31.96 -5.88
CA ASP A 149 4.73 -32.46 -6.15
C ASP A 149 5.18 -33.43 -5.05
N THR A 150 5.12 -34.72 -5.36
CA THR A 150 5.53 -35.80 -4.45
C THR A 150 6.99 -35.73 -4.02
N ALA A 151 7.92 -35.35 -4.91
CA ALA A 151 9.35 -35.31 -4.60
C ALA A 151 9.68 -34.11 -3.69
N LEU A 152 9.02 -32.97 -3.93
CA LEU A 152 9.15 -31.82 -3.05
C LEU A 152 8.53 -32.08 -1.67
N ALA A 153 7.38 -32.76 -1.61
CA ALA A 153 6.74 -33.13 -0.34
C ALA A 153 7.65 -34.01 0.53
N GLU A 154 8.32 -35.01 -0.06
CA GLU A 154 9.30 -35.85 0.64
C GLU A 154 10.47 -35.03 1.20
N LYS A 155 11.06 -34.15 0.37
CA LYS A 155 12.15 -33.27 0.80
C LYS A 155 11.72 -32.35 1.92
N LEU A 156 10.55 -31.71 1.81
CA LEU A 156 10.05 -30.82 2.84
C LEU A 156 9.83 -31.54 4.18
N VAL A 157 9.28 -32.76 4.15
CA VAL A 157 9.15 -33.56 5.38
C VAL A 157 10.50 -33.81 6.03
N ASP A 158 11.51 -34.21 5.25
CA ASP A 158 12.84 -34.47 5.77
C ASP A 158 13.51 -33.21 6.32
N GLU A 159 13.48 -32.10 5.57
CA GLU A 159 14.11 -30.84 5.98
C GLU A 159 13.46 -30.24 7.24
N ILE A 160 12.14 -30.38 7.39
CA ILE A 160 11.41 -29.88 8.56
C ILE A 160 11.65 -30.79 9.77
N ILE A 161 11.54 -32.12 9.63
CA ILE A 161 11.77 -33.05 10.76
C ILE A 161 13.22 -33.02 11.24
N ASP A 162 14.18 -32.89 10.32
CA ASP A 162 15.60 -32.81 10.68
C ASP A 162 15.98 -31.41 11.24
N GLY A 163 15.05 -30.45 11.25
CA GLY A 163 15.24 -29.11 11.81
C GLY A 163 16.10 -28.17 10.95
N ARG A 164 16.34 -28.52 9.67
CA ARG A 164 17.09 -27.71 8.70
C ARG A 164 16.25 -26.60 8.07
N PHE A 165 14.94 -26.78 8.02
CA PHE A 165 13.97 -25.82 7.49
C PHE A 165 12.80 -25.65 8.44
N GLN A 166 12.44 -24.40 8.76
CA GLN A 166 11.26 -24.09 9.57
C GLN A 166 10.40 -23.07 8.80
N PRO A 167 9.19 -23.46 8.34
CA PRO A 167 8.26 -22.51 7.74
C PRO A 167 7.88 -21.42 8.74
N ALA A 168 7.59 -20.22 8.22
CA ALA A 168 7.11 -19.10 9.03
C ALA A 168 5.88 -19.52 9.86
N THR A 169 5.72 -18.91 11.04
CA THR A 169 4.67 -19.29 12.00
C THR A 169 3.26 -19.35 11.39
N PRO A 170 2.78 -18.37 10.58
CA PRO A 170 1.46 -18.48 9.94
C PRO A 170 1.36 -19.69 9.00
N THR A 171 2.41 -19.97 8.22
CA THR A 171 2.48 -21.11 7.31
C THR A 171 2.41 -22.43 8.09
N PHE A 172 3.29 -22.63 9.06
CA PHE A 172 3.33 -23.88 9.84
C PHE A 172 2.03 -24.10 10.65
N LEU A 173 1.40 -23.02 11.10
CA LEU A 173 0.17 -23.06 11.88
C LEU A 173 -1.08 -23.31 11.04
N ASN A 174 -1.17 -22.74 9.84
CA ASN A 174 -2.39 -22.73 9.04
C ASN A 174 -2.40 -23.77 7.91
N SER A 175 -1.26 -24.15 7.35
CA SER A 175 -1.21 -25.03 6.18
C SER A 175 -1.95 -26.36 6.39
N GLY A 176 -2.89 -26.65 5.48
CA GLY A 176 -3.69 -27.88 5.44
C GLY A 176 -4.88 -27.94 6.42
N LYS A 177 -5.11 -26.89 7.24
CA LYS A 177 -6.27 -26.82 8.15
C LYS A 177 -7.47 -26.15 7.46
N LYS A 178 -8.68 -26.69 7.64
CA LYS A 178 -9.92 -26.14 7.02
C LYS A 178 -10.42 -24.85 7.67
N GLN A 179 -10.15 -24.65 8.96
CA GLN A 179 -10.44 -23.42 9.70
C GLN A 179 -9.13 -22.68 9.97
N ARG A 180 -8.72 -21.81 9.03
CA ARG A 180 -7.46 -21.07 9.09
C ARG A 180 -7.62 -19.60 8.68
N GLY A 181 -6.68 -18.75 9.09
CA GLY A 181 -6.47 -17.43 8.47
C GLY A 181 -5.61 -17.54 7.21
N GLU A 182 -5.58 -16.48 6.38
CA GLU A 182 -4.64 -16.40 5.25
C GLU A 182 -3.19 -16.19 5.72
N PRO A 183 -2.19 -16.67 4.95
CA PRO A 183 -0.78 -16.52 5.31
C PRO A 183 -0.22 -15.09 5.09
N VAL A 184 -0.90 -14.21 4.33
CA VAL A 184 -0.42 -12.87 3.92
C VAL A 184 -1.61 -11.93 3.60
N SER A 185 -1.46 -10.59 3.72
CA SER A 185 -2.50 -9.58 3.39
C SER A 185 -2.25 -8.88 2.05
N CYS A 186 -3.27 -8.67 1.19
CA CYS A 186 -3.06 -8.29 -0.23
C CYS A 186 -4.26 -7.59 -0.93
N PHE A 187 -4.09 -7.17 -2.19
CA PHE A 187 -5.05 -6.52 -3.10
C PHE A 187 -5.33 -7.33 -4.37
N PRO A 188 -6.51 -7.26 -5.01
CA PRO A 188 -6.76 -7.91 -6.30
C PRO A 188 -5.96 -7.26 -7.44
N ALA A 189 -5.82 -8.00 -8.55
CA ALA A 189 -5.31 -7.46 -9.82
C ALA A 189 -6.14 -6.23 -10.28
N GLY A 190 -5.48 -5.29 -10.95
CA GLY A 190 -6.07 -4.05 -11.43
C GLY A 190 -6.13 -2.93 -10.40
N THR A 191 -5.82 -3.20 -9.12
CA THR A 191 -5.71 -2.15 -8.08
C THR A 191 -4.64 -1.14 -8.50
N PRO A 192 -4.98 0.15 -8.73
CA PRO A 192 -4.01 1.12 -9.20
C PRO A 192 -3.24 1.75 -8.02
N VAL A 193 -1.94 1.56 -8.06
CA VAL A 193 -0.95 2.12 -7.14
C VAL A 193 -0.41 3.41 -7.71
N ASP A 194 -0.26 4.43 -6.88
CA ASP A 194 0.26 5.72 -7.32
C ASP A 194 1.78 5.66 -7.50
N THR A 195 2.26 5.87 -8.73
CA THR A 195 3.69 5.93 -9.08
C THR A 195 4.04 7.33 -9.60
N PRO A 196 5.34 7.70 -9.74
CA PRO A 196 5.72 8.98 -10.31
C PRO A 196 5.01 9.22 -11.64
N ASP A 197 5.09 8.26 -12.56
CA ASP A 197 4.57 8.34 -13.92
C ASP A 197 3.04 8.23 -14.03
N GLY A 198 2.35 8.23 -12.89
CA GLY A 198 0.90 8.06 -12.76
C GLY A 198 0.50 6.68 -12.26
N PRO A 199 -0.81 6.42 -12.10
CA PRO A 199 -1.26 5.16 -11.51
C PRO A 199 -0.96 3.96 -12.40
N ARG A 200 -0.42 2.88 -11.81
CA ARG A 200 -0.15 1.59 -12.46
C ARG A 200 -0.86 0.46 -11.71
N ALA A 201 -1.34 -0.54 -12.44
CA ALA A 201 -1.97 -1.71 -11.83
C ALA A 201 -0.94 -2.51 -11.00
N ILE A 202 -1.32 -2.95 -9.81
CA ILE A 202 -0.40 -3.54 -8.82
C ILE A 202 0.38 -4.75 -9.36
N GLU A 203 -0.25 -5.58 -10.18
CA GLU A 203 0.36 -6.77 -10.80
C GLU A 203 1.40 -6.44 -11.89
N THR A 204 1.44 -5.19 -12.35
CA THR A 204 2.39 -4.72 -13.37
C THR A 204 3.64 -4.09 -12.78
N LEU A 205 3.68 -3.90 -11.46
CA LEU A 205 4.82 -3.31 -10.76
C LEU A 205 5.95 -4.33 -10.58
N GLN A 206 7.17 -3.81 -10.56
CA GLN A 206 8.40 -4.60 -10.48
C GLN A 206 9.34 -4.03 -9.42
N VAL A 207 10.29 -4.85 -8.98
CA VAL A 207 11.38 -4.39 -8.10
C VAL A 207 12.16 -3.27 -8.80
N GLY A 208 12.41 -2.18 -8.07
CA GLY A 208 13.03 -0.97 -8.59
C GLY A 208 12.06 0.10 -9.09
N ASP A 209 10.79 -0.23 -9.32
CA ASP A 209 9.75 0.79 -9.52
C ASP A 209 9.60 1.64 -8.25
N ARG A 210 9.07 2.86 -8.37
CA ARG A 210 8.81 3.76 -7.24
C ARG A 210 7.32 3.98 -7.02
N VAL A 211 6.91 4.09 -5.76
CA VAL A 211 5.51 4.27 -5.35
C VAL A 211 5.38 5.36 -4.30
N LEU A 212 4.25 6.06 -4.31
CA LEU A 212 3.98 7.16 -3.39
C LEU A 212 3.74 6.63 -1.98
N SER A 213 4.46 7.16 -1.00
CA SER A 213 4.36 6.80 0.41
C SER A 213 3.48 7.77 1.21
N HIS A 214 3.21 7.42 2.47
CA HIS A 214 2.31 8.18 3.35
C HIS A 214 2.77 9.62 3.65
N ASP A 215 4.07 9.88 3.56
CA ASP A 215 4.73 11.15 3.82
C ASP A 215 4.85 12.04 2.56
N GLY A 216 4.36 11.55 1.41
CA GLY A 216 4.40 12.25 0.14
C GLY A 216 5.69 12.07 -0.67
N SER A 217 6.62 11.24 -0.21
CA SER A 217 7.82 10.85 -0.95
C SER A 217 7.57 9.65 -1.88
N PHE A 218 8.45 9.45 -2.86
CA PHE A 218 8.44 8.25 -3.70
C PHE A 218 9.51 7.24 -3.24
N SER A 219 9.06 6.10 -2.72
CA SER A 219 9.92 5.04 -2.22
C SER A 219 10.04 3.88 -3.20
N VAL A 220 11.18 3.18 -3.20
CA VAL A 220 11.47 2.08 -4.12
C VAL A 220 10.76 0.80 -3.68
N ILE A 221 10.23 0.03 -4.64
CA ILE A 221 9.74 -1.33 -4.42
C ILE A 221 10.94 -2.27 -4.32
N GLU A 222 11.13 -2.90 -3.17
CA GLU A 222 12.18 -3.90 -2.94
C GLU A 222 11.73 -5.32 -3.30
N SER A 223 10.43 -5.61 -3.13
CA SER A 223 9.86 -6.90 -3.54
C SER A 223 8.39 -6.77 -3.91
N VAL A 224 7.96 -7.65 -4.82
CA VAL A 224 6.55 -7.81 -5.22
C VAL A 224 6.11 -9.18 -4.72
N VAL A 225 4.96 -9.21 -4.05
CA VAL A 225 4.39 -10.41 -3.45
C VAL A 225 3.11 -10.77 -4.19
N GLU A 226 3.00 -12.02 -4.61
CA GLU A 226 1.81 -12.59 -5.23
C GLU A 226 1.38 -13.82 -4.41
N ASN A 227 0.11 -13.87 -3.99
CA ASN A 227 -0.44 -14.96 -3.20
C ASN A 227 -1.74 -15.48 -3.82
N PRO A 228 -2.02 -16.80 -3.71
CA PRO A 228 -3.37 -17.30 -3.94
C PRO A 228 -4.32 -16.76 -2.85
N ASN A 229 -5.59 -16.54 -3.20
CA ASN A 229 -6.62 -16.10 -2.24
C ASN A 229 -7.86 -16.98 -2.35
N ASP A 230 -8.40 -17.36 -1.19
CA ASP A 230 -9.63 -18.15 -1.07
C ASP A 230 -10.77 -17.41 -0.35
N GLN A 231 -10.55 -16.14 0.01
CA GLN A 231 -11.49 -15.34 0.77
C GLN A 231 -12.15 -14.22 -0.03
N GLY A 232 -13.36 -13.85 0.42
CA GLY A 232 -14.06 -12.67 -0.08
C GLY A 232 -13.41 -11.38 0.42
N LEU A 233 -13.32 -10.38 -0.47
CA LEU A 233 -12.68 -9.09 -0.17
C LEU A 233 -13.54 -8.20 0.73
N ILE A 234 -12.92 -7.19 1.35
CA ILE A 234 -13.59 -6.05 1.95
C ILE A 234 -13.62 -4.90 0.95
N ARG A 235 -14.82 -4.36 0.72
CA ARG A 235 -15.12 -3.19 -0.10
C ARG A 235 -15.38 -1.98 0.79
N ILE A 236 -14.52 -0.97 0.67
CA ILE A 236 -14.60 0.27 1.45
C ILE A 236 -14.83 1.45 0.50
N SER A 237 -16.06 1.96 0.49
CA SER A 237 -16.39 3.20 -0.20
C SER A 237 -16.18 4.37 0.75
N HIS A 238 -15.48 5.42 0.31
CA HIS A 238 -15.25 6.66 1.06
C HIS A 238 -15.52 7.89 0.19
N PHE A 239 -15.53 9.09 0.78
CA PHE A 239 -15.79 10.35 0.05
C PHE A 239 -14.59 10.90 -0.72
N GLY A 240 -13.40 10.33 -0.50
CA GLY A 240 -12.14 10.79 -1.09
C GLY A 240 -11.87 10.25 -2.49
N HIS A 241 -12.59 9.22 -2.93
CA HIS A 241 -12.43 8.67 -4.26
C HIS A 241 -13.76 8.06 -4.75
N ARG A 242 -13.98 8.03 -6.08
CA ARG A 242 -15.23 7.52 -6.66
C ARG A 242 -15.31 5.99 -6.64
N GLU A 243 -14.16 5.35 -6.83
CA GLU A 243 -14.01 3.90 -6.72
C GLU A 243 -13.59 3.51 -5.30
N PRO A 244 -14.13 2.41 -4.76
CA PRO A 244 -13.78 1.95 -3.43
C PRO A 244 -12.47 1.17 -3.41
N ILE A 245 -11.94 1.02 -2.21
CA ILE A 245 -10.85 0.12 -1.90
C ILE A 245 -11.41 -1.31 -1.88
N LEU A 246 -10.70 -2.24 -2.51
CA LEU A 246 -10.96 -3.67 -2.49
C LEU A 246 -9.71 -4.38 -2.01
N CYS A 247 -9.76 -5.07 -0.88
CA CYS A 247 -8.58 -5.72 -0.29
C CYS A 247 -8.99 -6.93 0.57
N THR A 248 -8.01 -7.76 0.95
CA THR A 248 -8.28 -8.85 1.89
C THR A 248 -8.67 -8.30 3.28
N PRO A 249 -9.49 -9.03 4.07
CA PRO A 249 -9.98 -8.55 5.38
C PRO A 249 -8.91 -8.05 6.35
N GLU A 250 -7.71 -8.62 6.29
CA GLU A 250 -6.59 -8.38 7.18
C GLU A 250 -5.70 -7.22 6.71
N HIS A 251 -5.93 -6.67 5.51
CA HIS A 251 -5.04 -5.66 4.95
C HIS A 251 -5.05 -4.36 5.79
N PRO A 252 -3.89 -3.87 6.29
CA PRO A 252 -3.85 -2.65 7.09
C PRO A 252 -4.05 -1.39 6.24
N ILE A 253 -4.98 -0.54 6.66
CA ILE A 253 -5.26 0.76 6.06
C ILE A 253 -5.07 1.84 7.11
N LEU A 254 -4.48 2.97 6.71
CA LEU A 254 -4.26 4.07 7.63
C LEU A 254 -5.58 4.81 7.89
N VAL A 255 -6.00 4.62 9.13
CA VAL A 255 -7.10 5.21 9.89
C VAL A 255 -6.92 6.64 10.37
N TRP A 256 -7.92 7.52 10.30
CA TRP A 256 -8.12 8.51 11.36
C TRP A 256 -9.41 8.20 12.12
N THR A 257 -9.33 8.08 13.44
CA THR A 257 -10.47 7.74 14.28
C THR A 257 -10.40 8.44 15.62
N THR A 258 -11.56 8.73 16.19
CA THR A 258 -11.70 9.26 17.56
C THR A 258 -12.06 8.16 18.56
N ARG A 259 -12.21 6.92 18.11
CA ARG A 259 -12.48 5.78 18.98
C ARG A 259 -11.17 5.40 19.65
N ASP A 260 -11.25 4.96 20.91
CA ASP A 260 -10.10 4.35 21.55
C ASP A 260 -9.79 3.03 20.85
N VAL A 261 -8.70 3.04 20.09
CA VAL A 261 -8.19 1.88 19.39
C VAL A 261 -6.71 1.81 19.63
N GLN A 262 -6.25 0.62 20.00
CA GLN A 262 -4.83 0.36 20.02
C GLN A 262 -4.35 0.34 18.55
N THR A 263 -3.15 0.82 18.25
CA THR A 263 -2.58 0.84 16.89
C THR A 263 -1.93 -0.50 16.50
N LEU A 264 -2.11 -0.96 15.24
CA LEU A 264 -1.61 -2.29 14.81
C LEU A 264 -0.11 -2.29 14.57
N ILE A 265 0.38 -1.14 14.17
CA ILE A 265 1.73 -0.88 13.71
C ILE A 265 2.05 0.51 14.26
N GLU A 266 2.99 0.57 15.20
CA GLU A 266 3.62 1.82 15.59
C GLU A 266 4.82 2.01 14.66
N GLY A 267 5.00 3.21 14.08
CA GLY A 267 6.24 3.53 13.36
C GLY A 267 6.14 4.30 12.04
N ASP A 268 5.20 4.00 11.13
CA ASP A 268 5.13 4.70 9.83
C ASP A 268 3.72 5.21 9.56
N GLY A 269 3.56 6.52 9.40
CA GLY A 269 2.26 7.16 9.21
C GLY A 269 1.31 7.16 10.42
N ALA A 270 1.41 6.22 11.36
CA ALA A 270 0.58 6.21 12.56
C ALA A 270 1.04 7.26 13.59
N ASP A 271 0.05 7.91 14.20
CA ASP A 271 0.21 8.86 15.29
C ASP A 271 -1.04 8.69 16.19
N PRO A 272 -1.00 7.72 17.13
CA PRO A 272 -2.13 7.41 17.99
C PRO A 272 -2.60 8.62 18.82
N PHE A 273 -1.67 9.51 19.21
CA PHE A 273 -1.98 10.70 20.00
C PHE A 273 -2.91 11.66 19.25
N ASN A 274 -2.77 11.71 17.92
CA ASN A 274 -3.59 12.52 17.04
C ASN A 274 -4.68 11.72 16.30
N GLY A 275 -4.88 10.45 16.69
CA GLY A 275 -5.94 9.56 16.18
C GLY A 275 -5.61 8.86 14.86
N PHE A 276 -4.36 8.90 14.39
CA PHE A 276 -3.91 8.20 13.17
C PHE A 276 -3.43 6.79 13.49
N VAL A 277 -4.09 5.78 12.96
CA VAL A 277 -3.92 4.41 13.42
C VAL A 277 -4.04 3.41 12.28
N TRP A 278 -3.23 2.36 12.27
CA TRP A 278 -3.43 1.26 11.33
C TRP A 278 -4.51 0.30 11.83
N LEU A 279 -5.53 0.07 11.01
CA LEU A 279 -6.57 -0.96 11.24
C LEU A 279 -6.62 -1.92 10.06
N ALA A 280 -6.94 -3.19 10.33
CA ALA A 280 -7.25 -4.14 9.29
C ALA A 280 -8.56 -3.73 8.61
N ALA A 281 -8.70 -3.99 7.32
CA ALA A 281 -9.86 -3.59 6.53
C ALA A 281 -11.20 -4.05 7.16
N GLN A 282 -11.23 -5.22 7.78
CA GLN A 282 -12.40 -5.76 8.47
C GLN A 282 -12.77 -5.07 9.80
N ASP A 283 -11.80 -4.40 10.44
CA ASP A 283 -11.98 -3.75 11.75
C ASP A 283 -12.37 -2.27 11.64
N ILE A 284 -12.34 -1.73 10.41
CA ILE A 284 -12.75 -0.37 10.10
C ILE A 284 -14.26 -0.24 10.34
N GLN A 285 -14.65 0.86 10.98
CA GLN A 285 -16.04 1.19 11.29
C GLN A 285 -16.52 2.40 10.49
N PRO A 286 -17.84 2.56 10.25
CA PRO A 286 -18.38 3.70 9.52
C PRO A 286 -18.04 5.08 10.10
N SER A 287 -17.67 5.14 11.38
CA SER A 287 -17.23 6.37 12.06
C SER A 287 -15.79 6.78 11.76
N ASP A 288 -14.99 5.88 11.17
CA ASP A 288 -13.58 6.12 10.89
C ASP A 288 -13.41 6.86 9.55
N PHE A 289 -12.20 7.38 9.33
CA PHE A 289 -11.85 8.12 8.13
C PHE A 289 -10.62 7.51 7.46
N ILE A 290 -10.69 7.40 6.14
CA ILE A 290 -9.58 6.97 5.31
C ILE A 290 -8.57 8.11 5.18
N VAL A 291 -7.33 7.85 5.56
CA VAL A 291 -6.22 8.80 5.40
C VAL A 291 -5.69 8.73 3.98
N THR A 292 -5.40 9.89 3.40
CA THR A 292 -4.83 10.00 2.06
C THR A 292 -3.55 10.81 2.03
N ALA A 293 -2.70 10.54 1.05
CA ALA A 293 -1.48 11.29 0.76
C ALA A 293 -1.43 11.80 -0.68
N ALA A 294 -0.54 12.76 -0.93
CA ALA A 294 -0.22 13.31 -2.24
C ALA A 294 1.31 13.47 -2.36
N PRO A 295 1.86 13.44 -3.59
CA PRO A 295 3.28 13.68 -3.80
C PRO A 295 3.65 15.11 -3.40
N LEU A 296 4.59 15.24 -2.46
CA LEU A 296 5.15 16.52 -2.02
C LEU A 296 6.45 16.86 -2.75
N GLU A 297 7.10 15.88 -3.38
CA GLU A 297 8.29 16.11 -4.20
C GLU A 297 7.93 17.00 -5.42
N GLY A 298 8.53 18.18 -5.47
CA GLY A 298 8.52 19.06 -6.64
C GLY A 298 9.70 18.71 -7.56
N ARG A 299 9.51 18.86 -8.86
CA ARG A 299 10.65 18.95 -9.78
C ARG A 299 11.05 20.40 -10.00
N GLU A 300 12.29 20.61 -10.42
CA GLU A 300 12.71 21.94 -10.88
C GLU A 300 11.83 22.41 -12.04
N ARG A 301 11.60 23.72 -12.05
CA ARG A 301 10.81 24.37 -13.08
C ARG A 301 11.43 24.14 -14.45
N ARG A 302 10.62 23.68 -15.40
CA ARG A 302 11.08 23.41 -16.75
C ARG A 302 10.94 24.64 -17.63
N VAL A 303 11.89 24.77 -18.55
CA VAL A 303 11.80 25.65 -19.71
C VAL A 303 11.61 24.78 -20.94
N HIS A 304 10.50 24.96 -21.65
CA HIS A 304 10.24 24.31 -22.93
C HIS A 304 10.97 25.05 -24.04
N ASP A 305 11.86 24.36 -24.77
CA ASP A 305 12.30 24.85 -26.08
C ASP A 305 11.21 24.49 -27.09
N LEU A 306 10.49 25.49 -27.58
CA LEU A 306 9.42 25.32 -28.56
C LEU A 306 9.94 24.72 -29.88
N MET A 307 11.25 24.76 -30.15
CA MET A 307 11.82 24.05 -31.30
C MET A 307 11.65 22.53 -31.22
N ASP A 308 11.51 21.95 -30.02
CA ASP A 308 11.24 20.51 -29.84
C ASP A 308 9.84 20.09 -30.33
N TYR A 309 8.95 21.06 -30.50
CA TYR A 309 7.56 20.87 -30.93
C TYR A 309 7.33 21.29 -32.39
N VAL A 310 8.41 21.57 -33.11
CA VAL A 310 8.36 21.96 -34.51
C VAL A 310 8.09 20.73 -35.39
N GLY A 311 6.92 20.73 -36.04
CA GLY A 311 6.63 19.77 -37.11
C GLY A 311 7.34 20.11 -38.43
N SER A 312 6.90 19.50 -39.54
CA SER A 312 7.47 19.76 -40.87
C SER A 312 7.43 21.25 -41.28
N GLY A 313 8.60 21.84 -41.53
CA GLY A 313 8.75 23.21 -42.04
C GLY A 313 10.12 23.79 -41.70
N THR A 314 10.42 24.96 -42.29
CA THR A 314 11.61 25.74 -41.94
C THR A 314 11.20 26.88 -41.02
N TYR A 315 11.98 27.08 -39.96
CA TYR A 315 11.74 28.08 -38.93
C TYR A 315 13.00 28.94 -38.79
N GLU A 316 12.79 30.24 -38.59
CA GLU A 316 13.84 31.22 -38.32
C GLU A 316 13.67 31.71 -36.88
N GLU A 317 14.80 31.90 -36.20
CA GLU A 317 14.85 32.58 -34.91
C GLU A 317 15.35 34.01 -35.10
N PHE A 318 14.68 34.96 -34.46
CA PHE A 318 15.09 36.35 -34.42
C PHE A 318 14.68 36.95 -33.07
N ASP A 319 15.66 37.48 -32.33
CA ASP A 319 15.45 38.14 -31.03
C ASP A 319 14.69 37.26 -30.00
N GLY A 320 15.06 35.97 -29.91
CA GLY A 320 14.41 35.01 -29.01
C GLY A 320 13.02 34.53 -29.45
N LEU A 321 12.49 35.05 -30.56
CA LEU A 321 11.24 34.60 -31.18
C LEU A 321 11.53 33.61 -32.30
N ILE A 322 10.72 32.55 -32.39
CA ILE A 322 10.71 31.61 -33.52
C ILE A 322 9.48 31.84 -34.38
N CYS A 323 9.68 31.80 -35.69
CA CYS A 323 8.60 31.96 -36.65
C CYS A 323 8.81 31.03 -37.84
N LYS A 324 7.70 30.51 -38.38
CA LYS A 324 7.74 29.72 -39.61
C LYS A 324 8.10 30.60 -40.79
N VAL A 325 9.00 30.09 -41.64
CA VAL A 325 9.44 30.77 -42.87
C VAL A 325 8.66 30.22 -44.06
N ASN A 326 8.37 31.10 -45.01
CA ASN A 326 7.87 30.67 -46.31
C ASN A 326 9.03 30.14 -47.16
N THR A 327 9.04 28.83 -47.43
CA THR A 327 10.08 28.16 -48.24
C THR A 327 9.87 28.32 -49.74
N ASP A 328 8.73 28.83 -50.19
CA ASP A 328 8.49 29.15 -51.60
C ASP A 328 9.35 30.34 -52.04
N LEU A 329 10.34 30.08 -52.90
CA LEU A 329 11.28 31.06 -53.45
C LEU A 329 10.58 32.28 -54.06
N LYS A 330 9.38 32.14 -54.62
CA LYS A 330 8.61 33.27 -55.19
C LYS A 330 8.02 34.21 -54.13
N HIS A 331 7.85 33.72 -52.91
CA HIS A 331 7.12 34.39 -51.84
C HIS A 331 7.94 34.63 -50.57
N ARG A 332 9.14 34.03 -50.45
CA ARG A 332 10.02 34.12 -49.28
C ARG A 332 10.33 35.55 -48.86
N ASN A 333 10.63 36.43 -49.81
CA ASN A 333 11.01 37.82 -49.54
C ASN A 333 9.81 38.78 -49.45
N LYS A 334 8.57 38.30 -49.67
CA LYS A 334 7.38 39.16 -49.65
C LYS A 334 6.87 39.33 -48.22
N GLN A 335 6.95 40.55 -47.68
CA GLN A 335 6.52 40.87 -46.31
C GLN A 335 5.09 40.38 -45.98
N ARG A 336 4.14 40.54 -46.91
CA ARG A 336 2.75 40.04 -46.77
C ARG A 336 2.66 38.53 -46.48
N HIS A 337 3.60 37.74 -47.00
CA HIS A 337 3.62 36.29 -46.80
C HIS A 337 4.38 35.89 -45.53
N ARG A 338 5.30 36.72 -45.03
CA ARG A 338 5.95 36.53 -43.72
C ARG A 338 4.99 36.88 -42.56
N MET A 339 4.22 37.96 -42.68
CA MET A 339 3.23 38.38 -41.67
C MET A 339 2.08 37.38 -41.43
N LYS A 340 1.95 36.33 -42.25
CA LYS A 340 0.94 35.28 -42.07
C LYS A 340 1.32 34.25 -41.00
N PHE A 341 2.58 34.20 -40.60
CA PHE A 341 3.04 33.25 -39.59
C PHE A 341 3.16 33.96 -38.25
N VAL A 342 2.62 33.33 -37.22
CA VAL A 342 2.69 33.82 -35.84
C VAL A 342 4.11 33.55 -35.32
N ALA A 343 4.82 34.60 -34.90
CA ALA A 343 6.06 34.48 -34.17
C ALA A 343 5.74 34.23 -32.69
N VAL A 344 6.50 33.36 -32.04
CA VAL A 344 6.32 33.04 -30.61
C VAL A 344 7.66 32.94 -29.89
N ASN A 345 7.68 33.15 -28.58
CA ASN A 345 8.88 32.91 -27.75
C ASN A 345 9.43 31.51 -27.98
N ARG A 346 10.75 31.37 -28.19
CA ARG A 346 11.40 30.06 -28.29
C ARG A 346 11.36 29.31 -26.98
N TYR A 347 11.73 29.98 -25.89
CA TYR A 347 11.83 29.39 -24.57
C TYR A 347 10.61 29.79 -23.75
N VAL A 348 9.86 28.80 -23.29
CA VAL A 348 8.62 28.99 -22.52
C VAL A 348 8.77 28.30 -21.17
N GLU A 349 8.85 29.10 -20.12
CA GLU A 349 8.95 28.63 -18.74
C GLU A 349 7.59 28.19 -18.20
N GLU A 350 7.58 27.13 -17.38
CA GLU A 350 6.42 26.68 -16.59
C GLU A 350 6.08 27.68 -15.48
N SER A 351 5.43 28.75 -15.90
CA SER A 351 4.96 29.84 -15.05
C SER A 351 3.49 29.65 -14.65
N TYR A 352 3.05 30.45 -13.68
CA TYR A 352 1.62 30.59 -13.37
C TYR A 352 0.79 30.88 -14.63
N ASP A 353 1.27 31.77 -15.51
CA ASP A 353 0.55 32.14 -16.73
C ASP A 353 0.44 30.99 -17.73
N LEU A 354 1.49 30.18 -17.91
CA LEU A 354 1.39 29.00 -18.77
C LEU A 354 0.39 27.99 -18.20
N GLY A 355 0.44 27.79 -16.88
CA GLY A 355 -0.56 27.00 -16.15
C GLY A 355 -1.97 27.55 -16.41
N LEU A 356 -2.19 28.85 -16.22
CA LEU A 356 -3.47 29.53 -16.42
C LEU A 356 -4.04 29.30 -17.82
N ILE A 357 -3.20 29.47 -18.86
CA ILE A 357 -3.59 29.20 -20.25
C ILE A 357 -3.91 27.71 -20.44
N LEU A 358 -3.16 26.81 -19.81
CA LEU A 358 -3.41 25.36 -19.87
C LEU A 358 -4.73 24.99 -19.19
N GLY A 359 -5.07 25.61 -18.06
CA GLY A 359 -6.35 25.47 -17.38
C GLY A 359 -7.53 25.89 -18.26
N TRP A 360 -7.43 27.08 -18.88
CA TRP A 360 -8.38 27.54 -19.89
C TRP A 360 -8.48 26.60 -21.08
N TYR A 361 -7.35 26.01 -21.48
CA TYR A 361 -7.35 25.03 -22.58
C TYR A 361 -8.08 23.74 -22.18
N VAL A 362 -7.89 23.28 -20.94
CA VAL A 362 -8.57 22.09 -20.43
C VAL A 362 -10.08 22.31 -20.39
N ALA A 363 -10.54 23.46 -19.92
CA ALA A 363 -11.96 23.83 -19.90
C ALA A 363 -12.50 24.11 -21.32
N GLU A 364 -12.09 25.25 -21.89
CA GLU A 364 -12.73 25.87 -23.06
C GLU A 364 -11.92 25.74 -24.36
N GLY A 365 -10.82 25.00 -24.30
CA GLY A 365 -9.86 24.89 -25.39
C GLY A 365 -10.08 23.71 -26.34
N HIS A 366 -9.71 23.92 -27.61
CA HIS A 366 -9.50 22.83 -28.57
C HIS A 366 -8.37 23.13 -29.55
N ILE A 367 -7.77 22.06 -30.09
CA ILE A 367 -6.77 22.17 -31.15
C ILE A 367 -7.44 21.92 -32.49
N SER A 368 -7.39 22.92 -33.37
CA SER A 368 -7.77 22.75 -34.77
C SER A 368 -6.72 21.92 -35.50
N LYS A 369 -7.18 21.01 -36.36
CA LYS A 369 -6.31 20.16 -37.20
C LYS A 369 -6.50 20.49 -38.67
N ARG A 370 -5.42 20.39 -39.45
CA ARG A 370 -5.44 20.54 -40.91
C ARG A 370 -4.84 19.30 -41.56
N LEU A 371 -5.39 18.87 -42.70
CA LEU A 371 -4.78 17.78 -43.48
C LEU A 371 -3.39 18.21 -43.97
N GLY A 372 -2.40 17.37 -43.66
CA GLY A 372 -1.06 17.44 -44.20
C GLY A 372 -0.98 16.87 -45.62
N PRO A 373 0.18 17.02 -46.28
CA PRO A 373 0.42 16.48 -47.63
C PRO A 373 0.17 14.97 -47.72
N ASP A 374 0.51 14.23 -46.67
CA ASP A 374 0.42 12.76 -46.61
C ASP A 374 -0.93 12.26 -46.04
N GLY A 375 -1.94 13.12 -45.99
CA GLY A 375 -3.28 12.81 -45.45
C GLY A 375 -3.38 12.78 -43.92
N GLN A 376 -2.27 12.91 -43.19
CA GLN A 376 -2.25 12.98 -41.73
C GLN A 376 -2.90 14.28 -41.21
N LYS A 377 -3.71 14.20 -40.15
CA LYS A 377 -4.27 15.39 -39.48
C LYS A 377 -3.23 16.01 -38.55
N LEU A 378 -2.62 17.12 -38.98
CA LEU A 378 -1.60 17.85 -38.22
C LEU A 378 -2.23 18.98 -37.39
N PRO A 379 -1.68 19.32 -36.21
CA PRO A 379 -2.13 20.48 -35.44
C PRO A 379 -1.92 21.77 -36.24
N ASN A 380 -2.89 22.68 -36.16
CA ASN A 380 -2.90 23.93 -36.93
C ASN A 380 -2.89 25.17 -36.04
N GLY A 381 -3.65 25.15 -34.95
CA GLY A 381 -3.76 26.28 -34.03
C GLY A 381 -4.60 25.92 -32.82
N ILE A 382 -4.40 26.67 -31.74
CA ILE A 382 -5.13 26.57 -30.48
C ILE A 382 -6.27 27.59 -30.45
N HIS A 383 -7.42 27.17 -29.96
CA HIS A 383 -8.66 27.94 -29.92
C HIS A 383 -9.27 27.84 -28.52
N PHE A 384 -9.74 28.96 -27.99
CA PHE A 384 -10.52 29.06 -26.76
C PHE A 384 -11.88 29.65 -27.09
N THR A 385 -12.94 29.16 -26.46
CA THR A 385 -14.30 29.70 -26.63
C THR A 385 -14.81 30.22 -25.30
N ILE A 386 -14.97 31.52 -25.16
CA ILE A 386 -15.38 32.16 -23.90
C ILE A 386 -16.70 32.91 -24.14
N GLY A 387 -17.54 33.08 -23.13
CA GLY A 387 -18.77 33.85 -23.24
C GLY A 387 -18.50 35.33 -23.55
N SER A 388 -19.33 35.95 -24.40
CA SER A 388 -19.13 37.35 -24.79
C SER A 388 -19.28 38.36 -23.66
N HIS A 389 -19.89 37.97 -22.56
CA HIS A 389 -20.08 38.78 -21.36
C HIS A 389 -18.88 38.72 -20.40
N GLU A 390 -17.96 37.76 -20.60
CA GLU A 390 -16.83 37.49 -19.69
C GLU A 390 -15.58 38.27 -20.13
N LEU A 391 -15.72 39.60 -20.27
CA LEU A 391 -14.68 40.47 -20.81
C LEU A 391 -13.39 40.45 -19.98
N GLU A 392 -13.51 40.32 -18.66
CA GLU A 392 -12.35 40.26 -17.76
C GLU A 392 -11.52 39.00 -18.00
N TYR A 393 -12.17 37.84 -18.16
CA TYR A 393 -11.50 36.57 -18.46
C TYR A 393 -10.87 36.55 -19.85
N GLN A 394 -11.54 37.17 -20.84
CA GLN A 394 -10.96 37.34 -22.18
C GLN A 394 -9.68 38.18 -22.13
N HIS A 395 -9.69 39.30 -21.39
CA HIS A 395 -8.50 40.16 -21.24
C HIS A 395 -7.38 39.46 -20.46
N GLU A 396 -7.71 38.74 -19.38
CA GLU A 396 -6.73 37.97 -18.59
C GLU A 396 -6.04 36.91 -19.45
N LEU A 397 -6.81 36.10 -20.19
CA LEU A 397 -6.28 35.08 -21.08
C LEU A 397 -5.40 35.69 -22.17
N ALA A 398 -5.86 36.77 -22.82
CA ALA A 398 -5.05 37.46 -23.85
C ALA A 398 -3.73 37.99 -23.29
N ALA A 399 -3.76 38.60 -22.09
CA ALA A 399 -2.58 39.15 -21.45
C ALA A 399 -1.59 38.05 -21.03
N ALA A 400 -2.08 36.96 -20.43
CA ALA A 400 -1.27 35.81 -20.08
C ALA A 400 -0.64 35.17 -21.33
N PHE A 401 -1.43 34.96 -22.38
CA PHE A 401 -0.94 34.40 -23.65
C PHE A 401 0.15 35.26 -24.28
N LYS A 402 -0.02 36.59 -24.25
CA LYS A 402 0.99 37.53 -24.74
C LYS A 402 2.27 37.51 -23.92
N ARG A 403 2.19 37.42 -22.59
CA ARG A 403 3.38 37.31 -21.72
C ARG A 403 4.16 36.02 -21.97
N VAL A 404 3.45 34.90 -22.11
CA VAL A 404 4.06 33.57 -22.28
C VAL A 404 4.61 33.36 -23.69
N PHE A 405 3.82 33.65 -24.71
CA PHE A 405 4.15 33.31 -26.09
C PHE A 405 4.61 34.50 -26.94
N ALA A 406 4.59 35.73 -26.44
CA ALA A 406 4.83 36.95 -27.21
C ALA A 406 3.93 37.06 -28.46
N ALA A 407 2.73 36.48 -28.39
CA ALA A 407 1.76 36.43 -29.48
C ALA A 407 0.39 36.92 -29.02
N ASP A 408 -0.31 37.65 -29.90
CA ASP A 408 -1.68 38.07 -29.66
C ASP A 408 -2.67 36.98 -30.10
N LEU A 409 -3.76 36.82 -29.35
CA LEU A 409 -4.88 35.98 -29.76
C LEU A 409 -5.80 36.76 -30.71
N ALA A 410 -6.09 36.19 -31.87
CA ALA A 410 -7.11 36.72 -32.77
C ALA A 410 -8.49 36.51 -32.15
N VAL A 411 -9.28 37.58 -32.03
CA VAL A 411 -10.59 37.56 -31.39
C VAL A 411 -11.69 37.58 -32.46
N HIS A 412 -12.57 36.59 -32.41
CA HIS A 412 -13.71 36.45 -33.30
C HIS A 412 -14.99 36.36 -32.46
N GLN A 413 -15.79 37.43 -32.45
CA GLN A 413 -17.07 37.44 -31.75
C GLN A 413 -18.18 36.89 -32.64
N SER A 414 -18.97 35.99 -32.08
CA SER A 414 -20.17 35.44 -32.69
C SER A 414 -21.40 36.04 -32.02
N VAL A 415 -22.25 36.69 -32.83
CA VAL A 415 -23.48 37.33 -32.35
C VAL A 415 -24.59 36.29 -32.14
N SER A 416 -24.53 35.15 -32.84
CA SER A 416 -25.61 34.15 -32.83
C SER A 416 -25.63 33.26 -31.60
N ASP A 417 -24.47 32.94 -31.03
CA ASP A 417 -24.33 32.07 -29.85
C ASP A 417 -23.70 32.80 -28.66
N HIS A 418 -23.55 34.13 -28.75
CA HIS A 418 -22.96 34.99 -27.72
C HIS A 418 -21.59 34.49 -27.22
N SER A 419 -20.80 33.89 -28.12
CA SER A 419 -19.45 33.39 -27.83
C SER A 419 -18.37 34.28 -28.46
N VAL A 420 -17.19 34.24 -27.85
CA VAL A 420 -15.97 34.87 -28.34
C VAL A 420 -14.93 33.76 -28.51
N ARG A 421 -14.51 33.56 -29.77
CA ARG A 421 -13.45 32.63 -30.08
C ARG A 421 -12.11 33.36 -30.13
N MET A 422 -11.18 32.95 -29.29
CA MET A 422 -9.82 33.49 -29.22
C MET A 422 -8.84 32.48 -29.80
N VAL A 423 -8.06 32.87 -30.81
CA VAL A 423 -7.31 31.93 -31.66
C VAL A 423 -5.84 32.32 -31.79
N CYS A 424 -4.95 31.35 -31.56
CA CYS A 424 -3.57 31.44 -31.99
C CYS A 424 -3.30 30.40 -33.09
N ASN A 425 -3.03 30.87 -34.31
CA ASN A 425 -2.71 30.05 -35.47
C ASN A 425 -1.22 29.63 -35.50
N SER A 426 -0.70 29.19 -34.35
CA SER A 426 0.65 28.63 -34.22
C SER A 426 0.60 27.12 -34.08
N LYS A 427 1.20 26.41 -35.04
CA LYS A 427 1.35 24.95 -35.00
C LYS A 427 2.23 24.49 -33.84
N ILE A 428 3.22 25.30 -33.48
CA ILE A 428 4.19 24.97 -32.43
C ILE A 428 3.49 24.99 -31.08
N VAL A 429 2.78 26.08 -30.78
CA VAL A 429 1.97 26.20 -29.55
C VAL A 429 0.91 25.10 -29.50
N ALA A 430 0.20 24.85 -30.61
CA ALA A 430 -0.76 23.75 -30.64
C ALA A 430 -0.11 22.37 -30.36
N SER A 431 1.13 22.15 -30.80
CA SER A 431 1.85 20.89 -30.56
C SER A 431 2.30 20.74 -29.10
N LEU A 432 2.73 21.84 -28.46
CA LEU A 432 3.01 21.87 -27.01
C LEU A 432 1.78 21.48 -26.18
N PHE A 433 0.63 22.10 -26.44
CA PHE A 433 -0.59 21.79 -25.68
C PHE A 433 -1.08 20.36 -25.96
N LEU A 434 -0.88 19.87 -27.19
CA LEU A 434 -1.19 18.49 -27.53
C LEU A 434 -0.33 17.49 -26.73
N SER A 435 0.95 17.79 -26.51
CA SER A 435 1.82 16.92 -25.68
C SER A 435 1.47 17.00 -24.20
N MET A 436 1.08 18.18 -23.72
CA MET A 436 0.76 18.38 -22.30
C MET A 436 -0.56 17.74 -21.88
N VAL A 437 -1.60 17.81 -22.73
CA VAL A 437 -2.99 17.45 -22.35
C VAL A 437 -3.71 16.62 -23.40
N GLY A 438 -3.27 16.63 -24.67
CA GLY A 438 -4.06 16.08 -25.77
C GLY A 438 -5.19 17.01 -26.20
N THR A 439 -6.18 16.50 -26.95
CA THR A 439 -7.31 17.30 -27.44
C THR A 439 -8.58 16.45 -27.62
N GLY A 440 -9.75 17.09 -27.51
CA GLY A 440 -11.06 16.44 -27.51
C GLY A 440 -11.60 16.24 -26.10
N TYR A 441 -12.88 16.56 -25.87
CA TYR A 441 -13.46 16.66 -24.52
C TYR A 441 -13.32 15.38 -23.68
N HIS A 442 -13.41 14.20 -24.29
CA HIS A 442 -13.31 12.90 -23.61
C HIS A 442 -11.91 12.29 -23.63
N LEU A 443 -10.96 12.93 -24.33
CA LEU A 443 -9.59 12.41 -24.54
C LEU A 443 -8.52 13.25 -23.82
N LYS A 444 -8.86 14.46 -23.37
CA LYS A 444 -7.95 15.33 -22.64
C LYS A 444 -7.48 14.62 -21.36
N ARG A 445 -6.18 14.42 -21.22
CA ARG A 445 -5.53 13.81 -20.06
C ARG A 445 -4.24 14.56 -19.77
N LEU A 446 -4.05 15.01 -18.54
CA LEU A 446 -2.81 15.67 -18.14
C LEU A 446 -1.66 14.67 -18.25
N SER A 447 -0.62 15.05 -18.97
CA SER A 447 0.63 14.29 -19.06
C SER A 447 1.31 14.20 -17.68
N HIS A 448 2.19 13.23 -17.52
CA HIS A 448 3.00 13.08 -16.32
C HIS A 448 3.80 14.37 -16.00
N GLU A 449 4.32 15.04 -17.04
CA GLU A 449 5.07 16.30 -16.90
C GLU A 449 4.22 17.41 -16.25
N VAL A 450 2.94 17.49 -16.61
CA VAL A 450 1.99 18.45 -16.02
C VAL A 450 1.62 18.08 -14.59
N LEU A 451 1.40 16.78 -14.32
CA LEU A 451 1.06 16.28 -12.98
C LEU A 451 2.17 16.47 -11.95
N THR A 452 3.42 16.53 -12.40
CA THR A 452 4.61 16.70 -11.56
C THR A 452 5.18 18.11 -11.56
N ALA A 453 4.61 19.03 -12.33
CA ALA A 453 5.05 20.42 -12.40
C ALA A 453 5.11 21.10 -11.02
N ASP A 454 5.83 22.22 -10.97
CA ASP A 454 5.94 23.01 -9.75
C ASP A 454 4.59 23.61 -9.33
N GLU A 455 4.55 24.02 -8.06
CA GLU A 455 3.33 24.49 -7.41
C GLU A 455 2.72 25.72 -8.10
N GLU A 456 3.55 26.64 -8.58
CA GLU A 456 3.09 27.89 -9.21
C GLU A 456 2.37 27.60 -10.53
N PHE A 457 2.95 26.72 -11.35
CA PHE A 457 2.31 26.25 -12.59
C PHE A 457 0.98 25.54 -12.30
N GLN A 458 0.94 24.64 -11.31
CA GLN A 458 -0.28 23.88 -10.97
C GLN A 458 -1.39 24.77 -10.41
N ARG A 459 -1.03 25.80 -9.62
CA ARG A 459 -1.96 26.84 -9.18
C ARG A 459 -2.56 27.59 -10.36
N GLY A 460 -1.75 27.97 -11.34
CA GLY A 460 -2.21 28.57 -12.60
C GLY A 460 -3.20 27.66 -13.33
N LEU A 461 -2.84 26.38 -13.50
CA LEU A 461 -3.70 25.38 -14.16
C LEU A 461 -5.07 25.28 -13.52
N LEU A 462 -5.13 25.12 -12.20
CA LEU A 462 -6.41 25.04 -11.50
C LEU A 462 -7.17 26.37 -11.60
N ALA A 463 -6.49 27.52 -11.52
CA ALA A 463 -7.12 28.82 -11.64
C ALA A 463 -7.74 29.06 -13.03
N GLY A 464 -7.13 28.56 -14.11
CA GLY A 464 -7.72 28.62 -15.44
C GLY A 464 -8.88 27.65 -15.62
N LEU A 465 -8.73 26.44 -15.10
CA LEU A 465 -9.75 25.39 -15.19
C LEU A 465 -11.03 25.74 -14.45
N PHE A 466 -10.91 26.22 -13.20
CA PHE A 466 -12.07 26.62 -12.40
C PHE A 466 -12.73 27.91 -12.91
N ARG A 467 -12.01 28.80 -13.61
CA ARG A 467 -12.65 29.95 -14.26
C ARG A 467 -13.50 29.54 -15.46
N GLY A 468 -13.04 28.57 -16.25
CA GLY A 468 -13.78 28.10 -17.42
C GLY A 468 -14.97 27.21 -17.04
N ASP A 469 -14.71 26.12 -16.32
CA ASP A 469 -15.72 25.07 -16.07
C ASP A 469 -16.22 25.03 -14.60
N GLY A 470 -15.68 25.88 -13.73
CA GLY A 470 -16.04 25.90 -12.31
C GLY A 470 -17.35 26.64 -12.03
N CYS A 471 -18.14 26.09 -11.12
CA CYS A 471 -19.42 26.64 -10.70
C CYS A 471 -19.48 26.79 -9.18
N SER A 472 -19.79 28.00 -8.74
CA SER A 472 -20.00 28.33 -7.33
C SER A 472 -21.32 27.80 -6.80
N THR A 473 -21.30 27.27 -5.58
CA THR A 473 -22.50 26.82 -4.86
C THR A 473 -22.52 27.39 -3.46
N THR A 474 -23.66 27.28 -2.78
CA THR A 474 -23.81 27.71 -1.37
C THR A 474 -22.88 26.99 -0.39
N GLY A 475 -22.30 25.85 -0.75
CA GLY A 475 -21.46 25.04 0.13
C GLY A 475 -20.00 24.89 -0.31
N GLY A 476 -19.59 25.50 -1.43
CA GLY A 476 -18.28 25.29 -2.04
C GLY A 476 -18.29 25.45 -3.56
N MET A 477 -17.23 24.98 -4.20
CA MET A 477 -17.10 25.00 -5.66
C MET A 477 -17.25 23.61 -6.27
N VAL A 478 -17.86 23.55 -7.45
CA VAL A 478 -18.06 22.34 -8.24
C VAL A 478 -17.34 22.49 -9.57
N LEU A 479 -16.68 21.42 -10.03
CA LEU A 479 -16.17 21.28 -11.39
C LEU A 479 -16.70 19.98 -11.99
N ASP A 480 -17.36 20.07 -13.14
CA ASP A 480 -17.90 18.91 -13.86
C ASP A 480 -17.18 18.73 -15.18
N LEU A 481 -16.51 17.59 -15.38
CA LEU A 481 -15.82 17.28 -16.64
C LEU A 481 -16.37 15.99 -17.24
N VAL A 482 -16.59 16.01 -18.56
CA VAL A 482 -16.97 14.82 -19.37
C VAL A 482 -15.75 13.93 -19.66
N ASN A 483 -14.85 13.83 -18.69
CA ASN A 483 -13.78 12.86 -18.61
C ASN A 483 -13.51 12.53 -17.13
N PRO A 484 -14.02 11.39 -16.62
CA PRO A 484 -13.78 10.99 -15.24
C PRO A 484 -12.29 10.84 -14.90
N GLU A 485 -11.46 10.33 -15.80
CA GLU A 485 -10.02 10.16 -15.52
C GLU A 485 -9.34 11.50 -15.24
N LEU A 486 -9.70 12.53 -16.02
CA LEU A 486 -9.20 13.89 -15.81
C LEU A 486 -9.63 14.48 -14.46
N ILE A 487 -10.80 14.09 -13.95
CA ILE A 487 -11.27 14.51 -12.62
C ILE A 487 -10.39 13.93 -11.50
N ASP A 488 -9.89 12.69 -11.63
CA ASP A 488 -8.96 12.14 -10.64
C ASP A 488 -7.61 12.87 -10.69
N GLN A 489 -7.16 13.24 -11.89
CA GLN A 489 -5.95 14.04 -12.09
C GLN A 489 -6.09 15.43 -11.45
N VAL A 490 -7.23 16.09 -11.63
CA VAL A 490 -7.53 17.38 -10.98
C VAL A 490 -7.59 17.22 -9.47
N GLN A 491 -8.20 16.14 -8.97
CA GLN A 491 -8.25 15.86 -7.53
C GLN A 491 -6.85 15.65 -6.95
N LEU A 492 -5.96 14.97 -7.68
CA LEU A 492 -4.57 14.79 -7.28
C LEU A 492 -3.83 16.13 -7.19
N LEU A 493 -4.00 17.03 -8.18
CA LEU A 493 -3.44 18.38 -8.15
C LEU A 493 -3.96 19.18 -6.95
N LEU A 494 -5.27 19.16 -6.72
CA LEU A 494 -5.90 19.79 -5.56
C LEU A 494 -5.30 19.27 -4.26
N ARG A 495 -5.15 17.94 -4.12
CA ARG A 495 -4.57 17.32 -2.92
C ARG A 495 -3.12 17.72 -2.71
N ARG A 496 -2.31 17.78 -3.77
CA ARG A 496 -0.90 18.19 -3.76
C ARG A 496 -0.72 19.64 -3.29
N LEU A 497 -1.64 20.52 -3.66
CA LEU A 497 -1.65 21.90 -3.16
C LEU A 497 -2.19 22.04 -1.72
N GLY A 498 -2.76 20.97 -1.14
CA GLY A 498 -3.41 21.00 0.17
C GLY A 498 -4.90 21.39 0.13
N VAL A 499 -5.54 21.33 -1.04
CA VAL A 499 -7.01 21.49 -1.17
C VAL A 499 -7.70 20.16 -0.93
N VAL A 500 -8.53 20.07 0.11
CA VAL A 500 -9.47 18.96 0.28
C VAL A 500 -10.54 19.03 -0.81
N SER A 501 -10.81 17.91 -1.47
CA SER A 501 -11.83 17.83 -2.50
C SER A 501 -12.47 16.45 -2.55
N ARG A 502 -13.75 16.42 -2.93
CA ARG A 502 -14.54 15.18 -3.05
C ARG A 502 -14.78 14.89 -4.52
N VAL A 503 -14.75 13.63 -4.89
CA VAL A 503 -15.09 13.20 -6.25
C VAL A 503 -16.31 12.31 -6.27
N ARG A 504 -17.12 12.46 -7.33
CA ARG A 504 -18.19 11.52 -7.66
C ARG A 504 -18.32 11.37 -9.16
N GLN A 505 -19.01 10.32 -9.57
CA GLN A 505 -19.38 10.07 -10.96
C GLN A 505 -20.89 10.00 -11.07
N TYR A 506 -21.44 10.60 -12.12
CA TYR A 506 -22.86 10.54 -12.43
C TYR A 506 -23.08 10.55 -13.95
N VAL A 507 -24.30 10.25 -14.38
CA VAL A 507 -24.70 10.40 -15.79
C VAL A 507 -25.43 11.73 -15.92
N ASN A 508 -24.94 12.62 -16.77
CA ASN A 508 -25.53 13.94 -16.95
C ASN A 508 -26.81 13.88 -17.81
N ARG A 509 -27.50 15.01 -17.97
CA ARG A 509 -28.75 15.10 -18.75
C ARG A 509 -28.58 14.68 -20.22
N ALA A 510 -27.38 14.78 -20.76
CA ALA A 510 -27.05 14.37 -22.13
C ALA A 510 -26.67 12.89 -22.25
N GLY A 511 -26.76 12.11 -21.16
CA GLY A 511 -26.42 10.68 -21.14
C GLY A 511 -24.93 10.39 -21.04
N ASN A 512 -24.08 11.42 -20.85
CA ASN A 512 -22.64 11.23 -20.74
C ASN A 512 -22.25 10.90 -19.30
N VAL A 513 -21.30 9.98 -19.14
CA VAL A 513 -20.64 9.76 -17.85
C VAL A 513 -19.78 10.98 -17.55
N THR A 514 -20.05 11.63 -16.43
CA THR A 514 -19.41 12.87 -15.98
C THR A 514 -18.80 12.65 -14.61
N GLY A 515 -17.54 13.05 -14.46
CA GLY A 515 -16.90 13.15 -13.16
C GLY A 515 -17.10 14.55 -12.59
N GLN A 516 -17.27 14.62 -11.28
CA GLN A 516 -17.41 15.86 -10.55
C GLN A 516 -16.33 15.93 -9.47
N VAL A 517 -15.62 17.06 -9.41
CA VAL A 517 -14.85 17.49 -8.23
C VAL A 517 -15.69 18.50 -7.46
N PHE A 518 -15.70 18.38 -6.13
CA PHE A 518 -16.29 19.37 -5.24
C PHE A 518 -15.28 19.81 -4.19
N VAL A 519 -15.03 21.11 -4.11
CA VAL A 519 -14.16 21.73 -3.12
C VAL A 519 -15.05 22.35 -2.03
N PRO A 520 -15.15 21.73 -0.83
CA PRO A 520 -16.04 22.19 0.23
C PRO A 520 -15.59 23.50 0.86
N GLY A 521 -16.57 24.30 1.29
CA GLY A 521 -16.38 25.42 2.21
C GLY A 521 -15.88 26.72 1.59
N LEU A 522 -15.70 26.76 0.26
CA LEU A 522 -15.41 27.95 -0.54
C LEU A 522 -16.71 28.49 -1.18
N PRO A 523 -17.72 28.93 -0.40
CA PRO A 523 -18.85 29.62 -0.99
C PRO A 523 -18.36 31.01 -1.41
N GLY A 524 -18.52 31.34 -2.68
CA GLY A 524 -17.99 32.59 -3.20
C GLY A 524 -17.85 32.55 -4.71
N HIS A 525 -17.37 33.63 -5.29
CA HIS A 525 -17.08 33.66 -6.72
C HIS A 525 -15.78 32.89 -7.00
N ASN A 526 -15.52 32.56 -8.26
CA ASN A 526 -14.33 31.79 -8.65
C ASN A 526 -13.03 32.49 -8.18
N GLU A 527 -13.03 33.82 -8.10
CA GLU A 527 -11.92 34.64 -7.63
C GLU A 527 -11.54 34.36 -6.17
N ASP A 528 -12.51 34.07 -5.31
CA ASP A 528 -12.28 33.76 -3.89
C ASP A 528 -11.48 32.45 -3.77
N PHE A 529 -11.84 31.43 -4.57
CA PHE A 529 -11.08 30.18 -4.64
C PHE A 529 -9.67 30.39 -5.14
N ILE A 530 -9.48 31.20 -6.19
CA ILE A 530 -8.15 31.46 -6.76
C ILE A 530 -7.27 32.18 -5.74
N PHE A 531 -7.84 33.14 -5.03
CA PHE A 531 -7.15 33.83 -3.94
C PHE A 531 -6.73 32.86 -2.83
N ASP A 532 -7.62 31.96 -2.43
CA ASP A 532 -7.34 30.98 -1.36
C ASP A 532 -6.29 29.96 -1.79
N VAL A 533 -6.38 29.42 -3.02
CA VAL A 533 -5.33 28.61 -3.67
C VAL A 533 -3.98 29.33 -3.67
N GLY A 534 -3.99 30.66 -3.82
CA GLY A 534 -2.79 31.50 -3.83
C GLY A 534 -2.15 31.78 -2.47
N LYS A 535 -2.91 31.90 -1.37
CA LYS A 535 -2.41 32.52 -0.14
C LYS A 535 -2.06 31.60 1.03
N ASN A 536 -2.88 30.63 1.44
CA ASN A 536 -2.59 29.77 2.61
C ASN A 536 -3.53 28.55 2.69
N LEU A 537 -3.30 27.58 1.79
CA LEU A 537 -4.15 26.38 1.66
C LEU A 537 -4.06 25.41 2.84
N HIS A 538 -2.95 25.39 3.57
CA HIS A 538 -2.75 24.50 4.72
C HIS A 538 -3.72 24.77 5.89
N ASN A 539 -4.30 25.98 5.96
CA ASN A 539 -5.31 26.37 6.96
C ASN A 539 -6.74 26.27 6.43
N TYR A 540 -6.92 25.77 5.21
CA TYR A 540 -8.20 25.72 4.55
C TYR A 540 -9.06 24.57 5.11
N VAL A 541 -9.74 24.83 6.23
CA VAL A 541 -10.82 23.99 6.74
C VAL A 541 -12.11 24.69 6.38
N GLY A 542 -12.77 24.19 5.33
CA GLY A 542 -14.01 24.72 4.80
C GLY A 542 -14.97 25.21 5.89
N GLN A 543 -15.45 26.44 5.76
CA GLN A 543 -16.31 27.06 6.77
C GLN A 543 -17.51 26.15 7.10
N LYS A 544 -17.85 26.11 8.40
CA LYS A 544 -18.98 25.42 9.06
C LYS A 544 -20.13 25.02 8.12
N GLY A 545 -19.98 23.86 7.48
CA GLY A 545 -20.97 23.28 6.57
C GLY A 545 -21.32 21.83 6.92
N ALA A 546 -22.37 21.69 7.74
CA ALA A 546 -23.28 20.55 7.96
C ALA A 546 -22.79 19.15 8.40
N SER A 547 -21.59 18.64 8.10
CA SER A 547 -21.15 17.38 8.75
C SER A 547 -19.65 17.13 8.76
N ARG A 548 -19.07 17.04 9.98
CA ARG A 548 -17.69 16.56 10.23
C ARG A 548 -17.46 15.14 9.70
N THR A 549 -18.50 14.39 9.31
CA THR A 549 -18.43 12.98 8.92
C THR A 549 -18.00 12.72 7.46
N THR A 550 -17.69 13.75 6.66
CA THR A 550 -17.45 13.56 5.21
C THR A 550 -15.99 13.70 4.79
N SER A 551 -15.33 14.81 5.10
CA SER A 551 -13.92 15.05 4.80
C SER A 551 -13.35 16.10 5.75
N GLN A 552 -12.09 15.96 6.15
CA GLN A 552 -11.41 16.88 7.07
C GLN A 552 -9.92 17.00 6.74
N VAL A 553 -9.29 18.10 7.15
CA VAL A 553 -7.83 18.17 7.31
C VAL A 553 -7.53 17.99 8.79
N VAL A 554 -6.74 16.97 9.12
CA VAL A 554 -6.35 16.67 10.49
C VAL A 554 -4.83 16.59 10.52
N HIS A 555 -4.17 17.42 11.32
CA HIS A 555 -2.69 17.51 11.40
C HIS A 555 -1.98 17.51 10.04
N GLY A 556 -2.46 18.33 9.09
CA GLY A 556 -1.88 18.44 7.74
C GLY A 556 -2.21 17.29 6.78
N ARG A 557 -3.04 16.32 7.19
CA ARG A 557 -3.45 15.18 6.36
C ARG A 557 -4.92 15.25 5.97
N HIS A 558 -5.21 14.86 4.75
CA HIS A 558 -6.57 14.78 4.25
C HIS A 558 -7.20 13.45 4.65
N VAL A 559 -8.32 13.51 5.36
CA VAL A 559 -9.06 12.33 5.83
C VAL A 559 -10.48 12.35 5.31
N TYR A 560 -10.99 11.21 4.85
CA TYR A 560 -12.29 11.09 4.21
C TYR A 560 -13.17 10.04 4.89
N GLY A 561 -14.38 10.44 5.25
CA GLY A 561 -15.35 9.58 5.90
C GLY A 561 -15.79 8.42 5.02
N ILE A 562 -16.21 7.35 5.67
CA ILE A 562 -16.66 6.12 5.02
C ILE A 562 -18.12 6.25 4.62
N ARG A 563 -18.42 5.93 3.36
CA ARG A 563 -19.76 5.90 2.78
C ARG A 563 -20.40 4.53 2.93
N GLU A 564 -19.63 3.47 2.75
CA GLU A 564 -20.13 2.09 2.79
C GLU A 564 -19.01 1.09 3.07
N LEU A 565 -19.31 0.08 3.89
CA LEU A 565 -18.45 -1.08 4.16
C LEU A 565 -19.21 -2.35 3.82
N LYS A 566 -18.63 -3.21 2.99
CA LYS A 566 -19.24 -4.48 2.58
C LYS A 566 -18.18 -5.57 2.46
N ARG A 567 -18.51 -6.79 2.91
CA ARG A 567 -17.77 -7.99 2.50
C ARG A 567 -18.34 -8.46 1.16
N THR A 568 -17.47 -8.66 0.18
CA THR A 568 -17.87 -9.13 -1.15
C THR A 568 -17.93 -10.65 -1.19
N SER A 569 -18.71 -11.19 -2.11
CA SER A 569 -18.65 -12.60 -2.50
C SER A 569 -17.56 -12.88 -3.53
N GLU A 570 -16.82 -11.84 -3.93
CA GLU A 570 -15.78 -11.92 -4.95
C GLU A 570 -14.51 -12.45 -4.31
N VAL A 571 -14.02 -13.58 -4.84
CA VAL A 571 -12.83 -14.27 -4.38
C VAL A 571 -11.85 -14.32 -5.55
N PRO A 572 -11.02 -13.28 -5.75
CA PRO A 572 -10.00 -13.31 -6.79
C PRO A 572 -9.04 -14.47 -6.50
N GLN A 573 -8.66 -15.21 -7.55
CA GLN A 573 -7.73 -16.35 -7.40
C GLN A 573 -6.35 -15.93 -6.88
N LYS A 574 -5.95 -14.69 -7.20
CA LYS A 574 -4.65 -14.13 -6.86
C LYS A 574 -4.79 -12.72 -6.30
N VAL A 575 -3.94 -12.41 -5.35
CA VAL A 575 -3.84 -11.12 -4.69
C VAL A 575 -2.37 -10.71 -4.57
N TYR A 576 -2.10 -9.41 -4.57
CA TYR A 576 -0.78 -8.81 -4.69
C TYR A 576 -0.50 -7.87 -3.51
N ASN A 577 0.76 -7.78 -3.11
CA ASN A 577 1.24 -6.74 -2.21
C ASN A 577 2.66 -6.32 -2.62
N LEU A 578 3.12 -5.19 -2.12
CA LEU A 578 4.45 -4.62 -2.39
C LEU A 578 5.21 -4.53 -1.08
N HIS A 579 6.51 -4.77 -1.11
CA HIS A 579 7.43 -4.33 -0.05
C HIS A 579 8.14 -3.07 -0.53
N VAL A 580 7.95 -1.99 0.21
CA VAL A 580 8.47 -0.65 -0.10
C VAL A 580 9.56 -0.28 0.91
N GLU A 581 10.68 0.21 0.40
CA GLU A 581 11.84 0.67 1.16
C GLU A 581 11.47 1.82 2.11
N GLY A 582 12.10 1.87 3.28
CA GLY A 582 12.00 3.00 4.20
C GLY A 582 10.67 3.09 4.95
N THR A 583 9.66 3.70 4.32
CA THR A 583 8.39 4.03 4.99
C THR A 583 7.43 2.85 5.08
N HIS A 584 7.72 1.75 4.37
CA HIS A 584 6.89 0.54 4.37
C HIS A 584 5.42 0.78 3.99
N THR A 585 5.16 1.86 3.28
CA THR A 585 3.81 2.31 2.90
C THR A 585 3.78 2.67 1.43
N TYR A 586 2.60 2.49 0.85
CA TYR A 586 2.29 3.00 -0.47
C TYR A 586 0.85 3.49 -0.53
N THR A 587 0.49 4.16 -1.62
CA THR A 587 -0.87 4.62 -1.83
C THR A 587 -1.55 3.94 -3.00
N ILE A 588 -2.85 3.72 -2.83
CA ILE A 588 -3.77 3.31 -3.88
C ILE A 588 -4.83 4.39 -4.06
N ARG A 589 -4.78 5.13 -5.18
CA ARG A 589 -5.68 6.29 -5.43
C ARG A 589 -5.61 7.34 -4.32
N GLY A 590 -4.43 7.50 -3.74
CA GLY A 590 -4.17 8.37 -2.61
C GLY A 590 -4.42 7.75 -1.25
N THR A 591 -5.18 6.66 -1.13
CA THR A 591 -5.39 6.01 0.17
C THR A 591 -4.10 5.35 0.64
N VAL A 592 -3.71 5.64 1.87
CA VAL A 592 -2.47 5.12 2.46
C VAL A 592 -2.69 3.69 2.98
N VAL A 593 -1.86 2.77 2.51
CA VAL A 593 -1.91 1.33 2.81
C VAL A 593 -0.51 0.81 3.19
N HIS A 594 -0.46 -0.33 3.88
CA HIS A 594 0.80 -0.87 4.43
C HIS A 594 1.32 -2.08 3.63
N ASN A 595 2.65 -2.21 3.51
CA ASN A 595 3.27 -3.44 2.98
C ASN A 595 3.12 -4.65 3.92
N CYS A 596 3.44 -5.86 3.44
CA CYS A 596 3.59 -7.05 4.30
C CYS A 596 4.96 -7.10 4.99
N PHE A 597 4.99 -7.58 6.24
CA PHE A 597 6.14 -7.52 7.13
C PHE A 597 7.07 -8.73 7.02
N LEU A 598 8.16 -8.56 6.27
CA LEU A 598 9.48 -9.04 6.69
C LEU A 598 10.24 -7.79 7.17
N LEU A 599 10.47 -7.64 8.48
CA LEU A 599 11.17 -6.47 9.01
C LEU A 599 12.68 -6.64 8.83
N ARG A 600 13.26 -5.98 7.83
CA ARG A 600 14.71 -5.90 7.65
C ARG A 600 15.28 -4.86 8.62
N ILE A 601 16.24 -5.26 9.45
CA ILE A 601 16.87 -4.36 10.42
C ILE A 601 18.21 -3.88 9.87
N GLU A 602 18.35 -2.55 9.76
CA GLU A 602 19.58 -1.88 9.37
C GLU A 602 20.48 -1.61 10.59
N ASP A 603 21.79 -1.47 10.35
CA ASP A 603 22.81 -1.29 11.38
C ASP A 603 22.87 0.13 11.94
N ASN A 604 21.74 0.58 12.49
CA ASN A 604 21.61 1.85 13.19
C ASN A 604 20.51 1.78 14.27
N MET A 605 20.64 2.62 15.30
CA MET A 605 19.75 2.60 16.45
C MET A 605 18.30 2.94 16.12
N GLU A 606 18.06 3.73 15.07
CA GLU A 606 16.71 4.10 14.66
C GLU A 606 15.96 2.90 14.08
N SER A 607 16.58 2.17 13.13
CA SER A 607 16.01 0.96 12.53
C SER A 607 15.81 -0.15 13.56
N ILE A 608 16.79 -0.35 14.46
CA ILE A 608 16.69 -1.32 15.55
C ILE A 608 15.53 -0.98 16.49
N GLY A 609 15.45 0.27 16.95
CA GLY A 609 14.38 0.73 17.84
C GLY A 609 13.00 0.63 17.21
N ARG A 610 12.88 1.01 15.93
CA ARG A 610 11.61 0.93 15.17
C ARG A 610 11.17 -0.53 15.00
N SER A 611 12.09 -1.43 14.69
CA SER A 611 11.78 -2.86 14.51
C SER A 611 11.33 -3.56 15.80
N ILE A 612 11.94 -3.22 16.94
CA ILE A 612 11.52 -3.68 18.27
C ILE A 612 10.09 -3.22 18.58
N ASN A 613 9.81 -1.95 18.29
CA ASN A 613 8.51 -1.36 18.48
C ASN A 613 7.43 -1.98 17.56
N SER A 614 7.75 -2.21 16.28
CA SER A 614 6.87 -2.94 15.36
C SER A 614 6.62 -4.38 15.81
N ALA A 615 7.65 -5.07 16.33
CA ALA A 615 7.52 -6.41 16.90
C ALA A 615 6.55 -6.45 18.09
N LEU A 616 6.62 -5.47 19.01
CA LEU A 616 5.68 -5.32 20.13
C LEU A 616 4.24 -5.21 19.65
N GLN A 617 3.97 -4.33 18.68
CA GLN A 617 2.60 -4.09 18.20
C GLN A 617 2.04 -5.26 17.40
N LEU A 618 2.81 -5.81 16.47
CA LEU A 618 2.37 -6.95 15.65
C LEU A 618 2.10 -8.19 16.52
N SER A 619 2.94 -8.43 17.53
CA SER A 619 2.77 -9.53 18.49
C SER A 619 1.50 -9.39 19.33
N LYS A 620 1.22 -8.17 19.83
CA LYS A 620 -0.01 -7.86 20.59
C LYS A 620 -1.28 -8.24 19.83
N ARG A 621 -1.27 -8.22 18.50
CA ARG A 621 -2.41 -8.58 17.63
C ARG A 621 -2.41 -10.00 17.11
N GLY A 622 -1.44 -10.82 17.53
CA GLY A 622 -1.41 -12.24 17.22
C GLY A 622 -0.81 -12.54 15.84
N GLY A 623 -0.17 -11.54 15.22
CA GLY A 623 0.64 -11.71 14.03
C GLY A 623 1.99 -12.34 14.37
N GLY A 624 2.45 -13.28 13.55
CA GLY A 624 3.83 -13.78 13.62
C GLY A 624 4.76 -12.79 12.93
N VAL A 625 5.85 -12.40 13.58
CA VAL A 625 6.78 -11.39 13.05
C VAL A 625 8.05 -12.07 12.55
N ALA A 626 8.47 -11.76 11.33
CA ALA A 626 9.74 -12.21 10.78
C ALA A 626 10.70 -11.03 10.67
N LEU A 627 11.92 -11.16 11.21
CA LEU A 627 12.94 -10.11 11.21
C LEU A 627 14.24 -10.62 10.57
N LEU A 628 14.86 -9.81 9.72
CA LEU A 628 16.15 -10.11 9.08
C LEU A 628 17.25 -9.25 9.71
N LEU A 629 18.26 -9.87 10.34
CA LEU A 629 19.37 -9.18 11.01
C LEU A 629 20.67 -9.14 10.20
N THR A 630 20.68 -9.62 8.96
CA THR A 630 21.90 -9.78 8.15
C THR A 630 22.72 -8.50 7.97
N ASN A 631 22.09 -7.32 8.04
CA ASN A 631 22.80 -6.06 7.85
C ASN A 631 23.47 -5.53 9.13
N ILE A 632 23.14 -6.06 10.30
CA ILE A 632 23.73 -5.65 11.58
C ILE A 632 25.21 -6.04 11.58
N ARG A 633 26.09 -5.15 12.04
CA ARG A 633 27.51 -5.47 12.15
C ARG A 633 27.77 -6.58 13.17
N GLU A 634 28.80 -7.38 12.95
CA GLU A 634 29.15 -8.49 13.82
C GLU A 634 29.64 -8.05 15.20
N HIS A 635 29.65 -8.99 16.14
CA HIS A 635 30.27 -8.80 17.43
C HIS A 635 31.77 -8.50 17.30
N GLY A 636 32.25 -7.45 17.98
CA GLY A 636 33.64 -7.00 17.90
C GLY A 636 33.94 -6.03 16.76
N ALA A 637 32.99 -5.78 15.85
CA ALA A 637 33.16 -4.77 14.81
C ALA A 637 33.44 -3.37 15.41
N PRO A 638 34.27 -2.53 14.75
CA PRO A 638 34.61 -1.21 15.26
C PRO A 638 33.42 -0.24 15.25
N ILE A 639 33.33 0.60 16.27
CA ILE A 639 32.36 1.71 16.35
C ILE A 639 33.14 3.02 16.50
N LYS A 640 32.94 3.96 15.57
CA LYS A 640 33.65 5.26 15.56
C LYS A 640 35.18 5.11 15.68
N ASN A 641 35.75 4.14 14.95
CA ASN A 641 37.17 3.78 14.97
C ASN A 641 37.71 3.24 16.31
N ILE A 642 36.82 2.82 17.21
CA ILE A 642 37.19 2.11 18.44
C ILE A 642 36.93 0.62 18.19
N GLU A 643 38.00 -0.18 18.24
CA GLU A 643 37.95 -1.63 17.99
C GLU A 643 37.18 -2.38 19.09
N ASN A 644 36.60 -3.54 18.74
CA ASN A 644 35.95 -4.47 19.66
C ASN A 644 34.75 -3.89 20.45
N GLN A 645 34.01 -2.93 19.87
CA GLN A 645 32.91 -2.25 20.59
C GLN A 645 31.51 -2.78 20.23
N SER A 646 31.31 -3.34 19.02
CA SER A 646 30.00 -3.87 18.65
C SER A 646 29.60 -5.08 19.49
N SER A 647 28.37 -5.08 19.98
CA SER A 647 27.79 -6.21 20.70
C SER A 647 27.21 -7.28 19.77
N GLY A 648 27.11 -7.02 18.45
CA GLY A 648 26.63 -7.96 17.44
C GLY A 648 25.11 -8.15 17.41
N VAL A 649 24.66 -9.22 16.77
CA VAL A 649 23.22 -9.50 16.55
C VAL A 649 22.47 -10.00 17.79
N ILE A 650 23.15 -10.66 18.73
CA ILE A 650 22.51 -11.35 19.86
C ILE A 650 21.74 -10.42 20.80
N PRO A 651 22.29 -9.27 21.24
CA PRO A 651 21.54 -8.37 22.12
C PRO A 651 20.27 -7.81 21.48
N ILE A 652 20.27 -7.60 20.16
CA ILE A 652 19.07 -7.17 19.42
C ILE A 652 18.03 -8.29 19.43
N MET A 653 18.44 -9.54 19.21
CA MET A 653 17.55 -10.70 19.34
C MET A 653 16.93 -10.79 20.74
N LYS A 654 17.70 -10.50 21.78
CA LYS A 654 17.20 -10.48 23.16
C LYS A 654 16.14 -9.41 23.38
N LEU A 655 16.36 -8.19 22.87
CA LEU A 655 15.36 -7.12 22.92
C LEU A 655 14.07 -7.50 22.17
N LEU A 656 14.19 -8.19 21.04
CA LEU A 656 13.04 -8.71 20.29
C LEU A 656 12.32 -9.81 21.06
N GLU A 657 13.04 -10.76 21.66
CA GLU A 657 12.48 -11.80 22.53
C GLU A 657 11.68 -11.18 23.68
N ASP A 658 12.29 -10.27 24.44
CA ASP A 658 11.64 -9.59 25.56
C ASP A 658 10.38 -8.83 25.10
N SER A 659 10.42 -8.26 23.89
CA SER A 659 9.27 -7.61 23.27
C SER A 659 8.13 -8.59 22.99
N PHE A 660 8.41 -9.73 22.37
CA PHE A 660 7.41 -10.78 22.12
C PHE A 660 6.84 -11.35 23.41
N SER A 661 7.67 -11.55 24.43
CA SER A 661 7.27 -12.05 25.74
C SER A 661 6.41 -11.05 26.51
N TYR A 662 6.72 -9.75 26.41
CA TYR A 662 5.95 -8.68 27.04
C TYR A 662 4.59 -8.47 26.36
N ALA A 663 4.56 -8.43 25.03
CA ALA A 663 3.34 -8.27 24.24
C ALA A 663 2.55 -9.60 24.07
N ASN A 664 2.34 -10.31 25.18
CA ASN A 664 1.53 -11.53 25.23
C ASN A 664 0.03 -11.18 25.42
N GLN A 665 -0.86 -11.96 24.80
CA GLN A 665 -2.29 -11.65 24.73
C GLN A 665 -3.06 -12.10 25.98
N LEU A 666 -2.63 -11.67 27.18
CA LEU A 666 -3.28 -12.00 28.46
C LEU A 666 -3.56 -13.52 28.62
N GLY A 667 -2.64 -14.36 28.10
CA GLY A 667 -2.75 -15.82 28.16
C GLY A 667 -3.50 -16.51 27.01
N ALA A 668 -4.11 -15.77 26.07
CA ALA A 668 -4.76 -16.37 24.90
C ALA A 668 -3.77 -16.90 23.85
N ARG A 669 -2.64 -16.19 23.64
CA ARG A 669 -1.52 -16.58 22.76
C ARG A 669 -0.21 -15.93 23.22
N GLN A 670 0.89 -16.67 23.15
CA GLN A 670 2.24 -16.15 23.36
C GLN A 670 2.72 -15.42 22.10
N GLY A 671 3.43 -14.31 22.26
CA GLY A 671 4.08 -13.62 21.15
C GLY A 671 5.06 -14.55 20.41
N ALA A 672 5.11 -14.45 19.08
CA ALA A 672 5.96 -15.31 18.26
C ALA A 672 6.69 -14.49 17.20
N GLY A 673 8.02 -14.48 17.31
CA GLY A 673 8.92 -13.93 16.31
C GLY A 673 9.86 -14.99 15.73
N ALA A 674 10.27 -14.79 14.48
CA ALA A 674 11.35 -15.52 13.83
C ALA A 674 12.42 -14.51 13.40
N VAL A 675 13.67 -14.80 13.74
CA VAL A 675 14.81 -13.99 13.31
C VAL A 675 15.62 -14.79 12.29
N TYR A 676 16.02 -14.13 11.21
CA TYR A 676 16.80 -14.69 10.12
C TYR A 676 18.17 -14.00 10.05
N LEU A 677 19.19 -14.80 9.79
CA LEU A 677 20.57 -14.35 9.58
C LEU A 677 21.18 -15.11 8.41
N HIS A 678 21.89 -14.40 7.53
CA HIS A 678 22.59 -15.02 6.42
C HIS A 678 23.69 -15.98 6.91
N ALA A 679 23.83 -17.14 6.28
CA ALA A 679 24.75 -18.19 6.74
C ALA A 679 26.23 -17.79 6.75
N HIS A 680 26.61 -16.77 5.96
CA HIS A 680 27.98 -16.23 5.93
C HIS A 680 28.19 -15.04 6.87
N HIS A 681 27.19 -14.65 7.65
CA HIS A 681 27.34 -13.58 8.62
C HIS A 681 28.36 -14.00 9.70
N PRO A 682 29.31 -13.14 10.13
CA PRO A 682 30.35 -13.55 11.07
C PRO A 682 29.81 -14.04 12.42
N ASP A 683 28.68 -13.49 12.88
CA ASP A 683 27.99 -13.97 14.09
C ASP A 683 27.18 -15.27 13.90
N ILE A 684 27.19 -15.92 12.73
CA ILE A 684 26.32 -17.09 12.47
C ILE A 684 26.45 -18.20 13.51
N TYR A 685 27.67 -18.48 13.97
CA TYR A 685 27.87 -19.50 14.99
C TYR A 685 27.31 -19.09 16.36
N ARG A 686 27.43 -17.80 16.73
CA ARG A 686 26.81 -17.24 17.95
C ARG A 686 25.29 -17.24 17.84
N PHE A 687 24.75 -16.90 16.67
CA PHE A 687 23.33 -16.95 16.35
C PHE A 687 22.77 -18.37 16.47
N LEU A 688 23.49 -19.38 15.94
CA LEU A 688 23.09 -20.78 16.10
C LEU A 688 23.20 -21.24 17.57
N ASP A 689 24.14 -20.66 18.32
CA ASP A 689 24.31 -20.91 19.75
C ASP A 689 23.12 -20.45 20.59
N THR A 690 22.34 -19.46 20.15
CA THR A 690 21.18 -18.95 20.91
C THR A 690 20.07 -19.97 21.06
N LYS A 691 20.12 -21.09 20.34
CA LYS A 691 19.22 -22.22 20.54
C LYS A 691 19.54 -23.03 21.81
N ARG A 692 20.61 -22.70 22.52
CA ARG A 692 20.96 -23.23 23.84
C ARG A 692 20.21 -22.42 24.91
N GLU A 693 19.71 -23.09 25.96
CA GLU A 693 19.05 -22.39 27.08
C GLU A 693 20.04 -21.42 27.77
N ASN A 694 19.61 -20.17 27.97
CA ASN A 694 20.34 -19.04 28.59
C ASN A 694 21.49 -18.39 27.79
N ALA A 695 21.45 -18.43 26.45
CA ALA A 695 22.35 -17.65 25.58
C ALA A 695 21.82 -16.24 25.26
#